data_AF-A0A8T2LZX6-F1
#
_entry.id   AF-A0A8T2LZX6-F1
#
_cell.length_a   1.000
_cell.length_b   1.000
_cell.length_c   1.000
_cell.angle_alpha   90.00
_cell.angle_beta   90.00
_cell.angle_gamma   90.00
#
_symmetry.space_group_name_H-M   'P 1'
#
loop_
_entity.id
_entity.type
_entity.pdbx_description
1 polymer ?
#
loop_
_entity_poly.entity_id
_entity_poly.type
_entity_poly.pdbx_seq_one_letter_code
_entity_poly.pdbx_strand_id
1 'polypeptide(L)'
;MGVNPIAFATQEVSGVGVQLHQRVEVGKPAELSSPCFTDRNNQTRQTEQSVPIPERRGESERGGEREAGQMKLFVSEGNPHCVKALAALELSGLKCDVQLVNHEERVVPFLNRPVIPVLLLPSGQHLFSANAICQLLLEMAGKSTDESKQLLEWEATELQPALLQALHKQALQGKSSEAAAVLKGPLGWLDQYLSKRTTSFLTEEILADIVLGAALYPVLSDPAFEVGDLPSLQAWFNHVRELPACQSAAQKVLKGKGLEALKGFLQKQPVPHLQRRDSPPSASEMEESEPVMTQEEIEAAAQAWRKGLPQCSATPQKKHPILPEEGKRNVLLTSALPYVNNVPHLGNIIGCVLSADVFARYGRLRGWNLLYVCGTDEYGTATENKAREEGLTPQEICDKYHAVHCAIYKWFQISFDYFGRTTTERQTEISQNIFWRLHERGFLLEDTVEQLHCENCQRFLADRFVEGVCPHCRYPEARGDQCDKCGRLINAVELKEPQCKVCQQTPVVRSSKHLFLDLPKLESELEQWLDKSTSSGDWTNNAKHITRSWLRDGLKPRCITRDLKWGTPVPHPDYSDKVFYVWFDAPIGYLSITANYTSEWEKWWKNPQQVVELYNFMAKDNVPFHSVVFPCSLLGAQDNYTLVNNLVATEYLNYEDTKFSKSRGVGVFGDMAKDTGIPSDVWRFYLLYLRPEGQDSAFSWADMALKNNSELLNNLGNFINRAGMFVSKFFEGRVPEMVLQDEDKRLIAQVCWELKQYIQLLDKVRIRDALKCILNISRHGNQYIQVNEPWKKIKGGDDDRQRAGTVTGVSVNVACLLSAMLEPYMPTVSQTIRDQLQAPAHCSSATLGTDGGFLCTLSAGHPIGTVSPLFQKLESEQIEALKKRFGGQQPKDETPAGEVPSSMVNSAQPKPPAAVEPTVNASVSSADPERAKQLAAAVAEQGDKVRALKSQKAEKSVITAEVTKLLELKKELAVAEGKNPEPSPQKGKKK
;
A
#
# COMPACT_ATOMS: atom_id res chain seq x y z
N MET A 1 -1.36 53.73 43.11
CA MET A 1 -0.05 54.36 42.85
C MET A 1 0.63 53.53 41.76
N GLY A 2 1.16 54.07 40.65
CA GLY A 2 1.06 55.44 40.15
C GLY A 2 1.74 55.57 38.77
N VAL A 3 1.03 56.20 37.82
CA VAL A 3 1.49 57.12 36.74
C VAL A 3 2.80 56.76 35.98
N ASN A 4 2.82 56.29 34.71
CA ASN A 4 2.65 57.03 33.43
C ASN A 4 3.67 58.19 33.18
N PRO A 5 3.84 58.78 31.97
CA PRO A 5 4.16 58.21 30.63
C PRO A 5 5.24 59.07 29.88
N ILE A 6 4.96 59.51 28.62
CA ILE A 6 5.65 60.52 27.75
C ILE A 6 6.84 59.96 26.92
N ALA A 7 7.06 60.25 25.63
CA ALA A 7 6.30 60.76 24.45
C ALA A 7 7.21 60.51 23.19
N PHE A 8 6.98 60.84 21.90
CA PHE A 8 6.06 61.68 21.08
C PHE A 8 5.55 60.83 19.87
N ALA A 9 4.54 61.13 19.02
CA ALA A 9 4.06 62.35 18.33
C ALA A 9 4.95 62.80 17.13
N THR A 10 4.70 62.36 15.87
CA THR A 10 3.72 62.83 14.84
C THR A 10 4.18 64.00 13.97
N GLN A 11 4.21 63.80 12.64
CA GLN A 11 3.60 64.63 11.54
C GLN A 11 4.00 64.00 10.18
N GLU A 12 3.09 63.69 9.25
CA GLU A 12 2.25 64.53 8.36
C GLU A 12 3.01 65.25 7.22
N VAL A 13 2.44 65.18 6.00
CA VAL A 13 2.20 66.31 5.08
C VAL A 13 1.25 65.88 3.92
N SER A 14 0.36 66.80 3.52
CA SER A 14 -0.66 66.84 2.44
C SER A 14 -0.65 65.86 1.24
N GLY A 15 -1.76 65.63 0.52
CA GLY A 15 -3.12 66.21 0.62
C GLY A 15 -3.75 66.58 -0.75
N VAL A 16 -4.98 67.14 -0.76
CA VAL A 16 -5.87 67.46 -1.92
C VAL A 16 -6.52 66.21 -2.55
N GLY A 17 -7.82 66.11 -2.88
CA GLY A 17 -8.94 67.08 -3.02
C GLY A 17 -9.45 67.08 -4.49
N VAL A 18 -10.73 67.22 -4.89
CA VAL A 18 -12.04 67.62 -4.32
C VAL A 18 -13.13 66.93 -5.20
N GLN A 19 -14.10 66.13 -4.71
CA GLN A 19 -15.39 66.43 -4.03
C GLN A 19 -16.60 66.75 -4.98
N LEU A 20 -17.78 66.16 -4.66
CA LEU A 20 -19.18 66.57 -5.02
C LEU A 20 -19.71 66.26 -6.46
N HIS A 21 -21.01 66.03 -6.74
CA HIS A 21 -22.23 66.01 -5.90
C HIS A 21 -23.45 65.25 -6.54
N GLN A 22 -24.43 64.85 -5.70
CA GLN A 22 -25.90 64.69 -5.97
C GLN A 22 -26.40 63.59 -6.97
N ARG A 23 -27.68 63.14 -6.98
CA ARG A 23 -28.78 62.90 -5.98
C ARG A 23 -30.00 62.24 -6.73
N VAL A 24 -31.07 61.83 -6.02
CA VAL A 24 -32.47 61.56 -6.52
C VAL A 24 -32.66 60.22 -7.30
N GLU A 25 -33.71 59.39 -7.14
CA GLU A 25 -34.65 59.12 -6.01
C GLU A 25 -35.51 57.83 -6.26
N VAL A 26 -36.23 57.38 -5.22
CA VAL A 26 -37.53 56.65 -5.19
C VAL A 26 -37.82 55.46 -6.14
N GLY A 27 -38.15 54.32 -5.52
CA GLY A 27 -39.00 53.24 -6.06
C GLY A 27 -39.52 52.34 -4.93
N LYS A 28 -40.84 52.23 -4.73
CA LYS A 28 -41.47 51.52 -3.59
C LYS A 28 -42.42 50.38 -4.03
N PRO A 29 -42.87 49.49 -3.13
CA PRO A 29 -43.42 48.16 -3.47
C PRO A 29 -44.96 48.10 -3.56
N ALA A 30 -45.47 46.91 -3.90
CA ALA A 30 -46.80 46.39 -3.58
C ALA A 30 -46.62 44.97 -2.94
N GLU A 31 -47.42 44.45 -2.00
CA GLU A 31 -48.90 44.40 -1.87
C GLU A 31 -49.56 43.54 -2.97
N LEU A 32 -50.51 42.63 -2.72
CA LEU A 32 -51.30 42.19 -1.53
C LEU A 32 -51.69 40.68 -1.78
N SER A 33 -52.30 39.83 -0.94
CA SER A 33 -53.13 39.94 0.29
C SER A 33 -53.15 38.61 1.09
N SER A 34 -54.07 38.45 2.05
CA SER A 34 -54.56 37.15 2.59
C SER A 34 -56.09 37.07 2.40
N PRO A 35 -56.75 35.89 2.48
CA PRO A 35 -57.33 35.49 3.78
C PRO A 35 -57.46 33.96 4.01
N CYS A 36 -57.98 33.58 5.18
CA CYS A 36 -58.52 32.24 5.48
C CYS A 36 -59.88 32.00 4.77
N PHE A 37 -60.37 30.74 4.70
CA PHE A 37 -61.71 30.37 5.23
C PHE A 37 -61.93 28.84 5.32
N THR A 38 -62.68 28.46 6.36
CA THR A 38 -63.25 27.18 6.85
C THR A 38 -63.46 25.94 5.95
N ASP A 39 -63.39 24.77 6.61
CA ASP A 39 -64.30 23.60 6.55
C ASP A 39 -65.11 23.26 5.28
N ARG A 40 -65.00 21.98 4.84
CA ARG A 40 -66.14 21.02 4.89
C ARG A 40 -65.77 19.54 4.64
N ASN A 41 -65.55 18.83 5.74
CA ASN A 41 -66.27 17.63 6.17
C ASN A 41 -66.91 16.65 5.13
N ASN A 42 -66.45 15.38 5.20
CA ASN A 42 -67.26 14.14 5.27
C ASN A 42 -67.47 13.24 4.01
N GLN A 43 -67.68 11.95 4.30
CA GLN A 43 -68.09 10.81 3.45
C GLN A 43 -67.02 10.22 2.48
N THR A 44 -66.73 8.91 2.45
CA THR A 44 -67.25 7.78 3.28
C THR A 44 -66.28 6.58 3.40
N ARG A 45 -66.54 5.77 4.43
CA ARG A 45 -66.37 4.29 4.57
C ARG A 45 -66.44 3.50 3.24
N GLN A 46 -65.94 2.26 3.08
CA GLN A 46 -65.48 1.15 3.97
C GLN A 46 -64.52 0.25 3.12
N THR A 47 -63.89 -0.88 3.52
CA THR A 47 -64.06 -1.86 4.61
C THR A 47 -62.71 -2.56 4.90
N GLU A 48 -62.58 -3.29 6.02
CA GLU A 48 -61.44 -4.16 6.33
C GLU A 48 -61.50 -5.53 5.62
N GLN A 49 -60.38 -6.24 5.53
CA GLN A 49 -60.25 -7.59 6.13
C GLN A 49 -58.79 -8.05 6.28
N SER A 50 -58.56 -9.01 7.17
CA SER A 50 -57.25 -9.35 7.74
C SER A 50 -56.70 -10.72 7.31
N VAL A 51 -55.37 -10.89 7.39
CA VAL A 51 -54.66 -12.14 7.08
C VAL A 51 -54.48 -12.99 8.36
N PRO A 52 -54.80 -14.30 8.34
CA PRO A 52 -54.63 -15.18 9.50
C PRO A 52 -53.25 -15.87 9.55
N ILE A 53 -52.85 -16.26 10.77
CA ILE A 53 -51.70 -17.12 11.08
C ILE A 53 -52.23 -18.52 11.49
N PRO A 54 -51.58 -19.63 11.12
CA PRO A 54 -51.73 -20.91 11.82
C PRO A 54 -50.43 -21.40 12.48
N GLU A 55 -50.57 -22.40 13.38
CA GLU A 55 -49.60 -22.74 14.43
C GLU A 55 -48.72 -23.98 14.13
N ARG A 56 -47.84 -24.32 15.09
CA ARG A 56 -46.99 -25.51 15.06
C ARG A 56 -47.74 -26.79 15.44
N ARG A 57 -47.40 -27.90 14.78
CA ARG A 57 -47.23 -29.22 15.39
C ARG A 57 -45.95 -29.87 14.83
N GLY A 58 -45.46 -30.93 15.46
CA GLY A 58 -44.33 -31.71 14.96
C GLY A 58 -44.31 -33.10 15.58
N GLU A 59 -43.69 -34.05 14.88
CA GLU A 59 -43.32 -35.38 15.40
C GLU A 59 -42.18 -35.98 14.54
N SER A 60 -41.85 -37.26 14.70
CA SER A 60 -40.46 -37.76 14.63
C SER A 60 -40.08 -38.67 13.45
N GLU A 61 -38.77 -38.82 13.25
CA GLU A 61 -38.06 -40.03 12.75
C GLU A 61 -38.51 -40.69 11.42
N ARG A 62 -37.70 -40.56 10.36
CA ARG A 62 -36.69 -41.58 9.95
C ARG A 62 -35.89 -41.15 8.72
N GLY A 63 -34.83 -41.90 8.41
CA GLY A 63 -33.88 -41.55 7.35
C GLY A 63 -34.40 -41.80 5.94
N GLY A 64 -34.04 -40.89 5.03
CA GLY A 64 -34.05 -41.08 3.58
C GLY A 64 -32.64 -40.78 3.04
N GLU A 65 -32.36 -41.23 1.82
CA GLU A 65 -31.03 -41.11 1.21
C GLU A 65 -30.68 -39.64 0.90
N ARG A 66 -29.38 -39.30 0.92
CA ARG A 66 -28.93 -38.00 0.42
C ARG A 66 -29.05 -37.98 -1.10
N GLU A 67 -30.12 -37.38 -1.61
CA GLU A 67 -30.22 -37.03 -3.03
C GLU A 67 -28.97 -36.24 -3.46
N ALA A 68 -28.31 -36.70 -4.52
CA ALA A 68 -27.18 -36.00 -5.11
C ALA A 68 -27.69 -34.74 -5.83
N GLY A 69 -27.67 -33.60 -5.14
CA GLY A 69 -28.27 -32.35 -5.60
C GLY A 69 -27.81 -31.95 -7.01
N GLN A 70 -28.75 -31.77 -7.93
CA GLN A 70 -28.47 -31.37 -9.31
C GLN A 70 -27.93 -29.92 -9.35
N MET A 71 -26.99 -29.64 -10.25
CA MET A 71 -26.50 -28.28 -10.52
C MET A 71 -27.66 -27.35 -10.90
N LYS A 72 -27.62 -26.10 -10.42
CA LYS A 72 -28.60 -25.06 -10.74
C LYS A 72 -27.94 -23.80 -11.26
N LEU A 73 -28.32 -23.34 -12.45
CA LEU A 73 -27.84 -22.12 -13.08
C LEU A 73 -28.94 -21.06 -13.05
N PHE A 74 -28.74 -20.05 -12.21
CA PHE A 74 -29.62 -18.91 -12.05
C PHE A 74 -29.25 -17.81 -13.06
N VAL A 75 -30.22 -17.36 -13.85
CA VAL A 75 -30.05 -16.38 -14.94
C VAL A 75 -31.17 -15.34 -14.93
N SER A 76 -30.97 -14.19 -15.56
CA SER A 76 -31.98 -13.12 -15.68
C SER A 76 -32.10 -12.60 -17.12
N GLU A 77 -33.31 -12.31 -17.59
CA GLU A 77 -33.57 -11.58 -18.85
C GLU A 77 -32.76 -10.27 -18.88
N GLY A 78 -32.26 -9.87 -20.05
CA GLY A 78 -31.57 -8.58 -20.21
C GLY A 78 -30.18 -8.45 -19.58
N ASN A 79 -29.62 -9.49 -18.96
CA ASN A 79 -28.26 -9.47 -18.41
C ASN A 79 -27.27 -10.13 -19.41
N PRO A 80 -26.32 -9.38 -20.00
CA PRO A 80 -25.45 -9.90 -21.06
C PRO A 80 -24.54 -11.05 -20.58
N HIS A 81 -24.19 -11.08 -19.29
CA HIS A 81 -23.37 -12.15 -18.73
C HIS A 81 -24.11 -13.50 -18.65
N CYS A 82 -25.44 -13.50 -18.71
CA CYS A 82 -26.22 -14.74 -18.81
C CYS A 82 -26.10 -15.39 -20.19
N VAL A 83 -25.79 -14.63 -21.25
CA VAL A 83 -25.58 -15.19 -22.60
C VAL A 83 -24.37 -16.12 -22.59
N LYS A 84 -23.25 -15.68 -22.01
CA LYS A 84 -22.03 -16.50 -21.82
C LYS A 84 -22.34 -17.83 -21.14
N ALA A 85 -22.97 -17.76 -19.96
CA ALA A 85 -23.22 -18.94 -19.12
C ALA A 85 -24.20 -19.93 -19.78
N LEU A 86 -25.24 -19.45 -20.48
CA LEU A 86 -26.18 -20.30 -21.20
C LEU A 86 -25.56 -20.93 -22.46
N ALA A 87 -24.73 -20.18 -23.20
CA ALA A 87 -24.04 -20.71 -24.37
C ALA A 87 -23.03 -21.80 -23.99
N ALA A 88 -22.24 -21.57 -22.93
CA ALA A 88 -21.32 -22.57 -22.39
C ALA A 88 -22.06 -23.81 -21.82
N LEU A 89 -23.19 -23.63 -21.12
CA LEU A 89 -24.00 -24.75 -20.64
C LEU A 89 -24.55 -25.58 -21.81
N GLU A 90 -25.17 -24.95 -22.80
CA GLU A 90 -25.77 -25.65 -23.93
C GLU A 90 -24.73 -26.39 -24.77
N LEU A 91 -23.54 -25.80 -24.95
CA LEU A 91 -22.41 -26.42 -25.63
C LEU A 91 -21.72 -27.53 -24.81
N SER A 92 -21.75 -27.45 -23.47
CA SER A 92 -21.24 -28.51 -22.59
C SER A 92 -22.06 -29.80 -22.70
N GLY A 93 -23.37 -29.68 -22.97
CA GLY A 93 -24.31 -30.80 -22.93
C GLY A 93 -24.64 -31.30 -21.51
N LEU A 94 -24.18 -30.61 -20.46
CA LEU A 94 -24.38 -31.00 -19.07
C LEU A 94 -25.83 -30.77 -18.60
N LYS A 95 -26.35 -31.68 -17.78
CA LYS A 95 -27.67 -31.54 -17.16
C LYS A 95 -27.61 -30.56 -15.98
N CYS A 96 -28.05 -29.34 -16.21
CA CYS A 96 -28.24 -28.31 -15.19
C CYS A 96 -29.70 -27.85 -15.18
N ASP A 97 -30.27 -27.67 -13.98
CA ASP A 97 -31.55 -26.96 -13.80
C ASP A 97 -31.32 -25.47 -14.06
N VAL A 98 -32.13 -24.82 -14.89
CA VAL A 98 -31.93 -23.42 -15.30
C VAL A 98 -33.08 -22.57 -14.79
N GLN A 99 -32.80 -21.70 -13.82
CA GLN A 99 -33.83 -20.92 -13.12
C GLN A 99 -33.77 -19.46 -13.55
N LEU A 100 -34.88 -18.93 -14.08
CA LEU A 100 -35.00 -17.53 -14.47
C LEU A 100 -35.44 -16.70 -13.25
N VAL A 101 -34.54 -15.84 -12.77
CA VAL A 101 -34.66 -15.04 -11.55
C VAL A 101 -34.64 -13.53 -11.85
N ASN A 102 -35.13 -12.73 -10.89
CA ASN A 102 -35.08 -11.27 -11.00
C ASN A 102 -33.66 -10.74 -10.72
N HIS A 103 -33.24 -9.65 -11.36
CA HIS A 103 -31.96 -8.97 -11.09
C HIS A 103 -31.71 -8.62 -9.61
N GLU A 104 -32.77 -8.47 -8.83
CA GLU A 104 -32.72 -8.13 -7.39
C GLU A 104 -32.68 -9.35 -6.46
N GLU A 105 -32.77 -10.56 -7.02
CA GLU A 105 -32.92 -11.80 -6.25
C GLU A 105 -31.60 -12.24 -5.62
N ARG A 106 -31.61 -12.45 -4.30
CA ARG A 106 -30.41 -12.80 -3.52
C ARG A 106 -30.12 -14.31 -3.58
N VAL A 107 -29.75 -14.78 -4.77
CA VAL A 107 -29.35 -16.18 -5.02
C VAL A 107 -28.16 -16.61 -4.14
N VAL A 108 -27.20 -15.70 -3.87
CA VAL A 108 -26.04 -15.97 -3.00
C VAL A 108 -26.28 -15.32 -1.62
N PRO A 109 -26.59 -16.07 -0.54
CA PRO A 109 -27.10 -15.49 0.70
C PRO A 109 -26.13 -14.56 1.45
N PHE A 110 -24.83 -14.70 1.21
CA PHE A 110 -23.76 -13.97 1.90
C PHE A 110 -23.24 -12.73 1.12
N LEU A 111 -23.79 -12.43 -0.07
CA LEU A 111 -23.41 -11.23 -0.82
C LEU A 111 -24.31 -10.03 -0.46
N ASN A 112 -23.67 -8.90 -0.16
CA ASN A 112 -24.34 -7.64 0.17
C ASN A 112 -25.06 -6.98 -1.03
N ARG A 113 -24.86 -7.50 -2.24
CA ARG A 113 -25.54 -7.10 -3.48
C ARG A 113 -25.94 -8.36 -4.26
N PRO A 114 -27.11 -8.38 -4.94
CA PRO A 114 -27.44 -9.42 -5.90
C PRO A 114 -26.38 -9.53 -7.01
N VAL A 115 -26.05 -10.75 -7.42
CA VAL A 115 -25.14 -11.06 -8.55
C VAL A 115 -25.74 -12.23 -9.31
N ILE A 116 -25.84 -12.09 -10.64
CA ILE A 116 -26.39 -13.07 -11.59
C ILE A 116 -25.53 -12.93 -12.88
N PRO A 117 -25.17 -14.02 -13.61
CA PRO A 117 -25.54 -15.41 -13.37
C PRO A 117 -24.85 -16.05 -12.16
N VAL A 118 -25.45 -17.11 -11.63
CA VAL A 118 -24.88 -17.94 -10.54
C VAL A 118 -25.05 -19.41 -10.86
N LEU A 119 -23.99 -20.21 -10.76
CA LEU A 119 -24.04 -21.67 -10.76
C LEU A 119 -23.91 -22.18 -9.32
N LEU A 120 -24.97 -22.81 -8.82
CA LEU A 120 -24.97 -23.58 -7.57
C LEU A 120 -24.56 -25.03 -7.87
N LEU A 121 -23.49 -25.46 -7.22
CA LEU A 121 -22.92 -26.81 -7.35
C LEU A 121 -23.57 -27.79 -6.35
N PRO A 122 -23.47 -29.12 -6.59
CA PRO A 122 -23.98 -30.16 -5.68
C PRO A 122 -23.41 -30.08 -4.25
N SER A 123 -22.24 -29.44 -4.10
CA SER A 123 -21.57 -29.18 -2.82
C SER A 123 -22.17 -28.03 -2.01
N GLY A 124 -23.18 -27.32 -2.53
CA GLY A 124 -23.70 -26.07 -1.94
C GLY A 124 -22.85 -24.83 -2.23
N GLN A 125 -21.75 -24.97 -2.98
CA GLN A 125 -20.90 -23.85 -3.38
C GLN A 125 -21.53 -23.06 -4.53
N HIS A 126 -21.38 -21.74 -4.50
CA HIS A 126 -21.95 -20.81 -5.47
C HIS A 126 -20.81 -20.16 -6.28
N LEU A 127 -20.81 -20.36 -7.61
CA LEU A 127 -19.96 -19.61 -8.54
C LEU A 127 -20.78 -18.48 -9.16
N PHE A 128 -20.28 -17.25 -9.07
CA PHE A 128 -20.99 -16.03 -9.51
C PHE A 128 -20.14 -15.13 -10.43
N SER A 129 -19.10 -15.72 -11.05
CA SER A 129 -18.34 -15.11 -12.16
C SER A 129 -18.70 -15.85 -13.44
N ALA A 130 -19.16 -15.12 -14.47
CA ALA A 130 -19.60 -15.72 -15.72
C ALA A 130 -18.48 -16.51 -16.42
N ASN A 131 -17.25 -15.99 -16.43
CA ASN A 131 -16.11 -16.66 -17.08
C ASN A 131 -15.73 -17.95 -16.32
N ALA A 132 -15.78 -17.94 -14.98
CA ALA A 132 -15.53 -19.14 -14.17
C ALA A 132 -16.65 -20.20 -14.32
N ILE A 133 -17.91 -19.77 -14.49
CA ILE A 133 -19.03 -20.66 -14.83
C ILE A 133 -18.81 -21.30 -16.20
N CYS A 134 -18.42 -20.52 -17.22
CA CYS A 134 -18.16 -21.04 -18.56
C CYS A 134 -16.98 -22.01 -18.60
N GLN A 135 -15.88 -21.67 -17.90
CA GLN A 135 -14.71 -22.52 -17.76
C GLN A 135 -15.09 -23.86 -17.11
N LEU A 136 -15.71 -23.85 -15.94
CA LEU A 136 -16.08 -25.10 -15.25
C LEU A 136 -17.01 -25.98 -16.09
N LEU A 137 -18.02 -25.40 -16.76
CA LEU A 137 -18.96 -26.16 -17.58
C LEU A 137 -18.29 -26.82 -18.79
N LEU A 138 -17.28 -26.19 -19.40
CA LEU A 138 -16.54 -26.75 -20.53
C LEU A 138 -15.39 -27.68 -20.09
N GLU A 139 -14.73 -27.41 -18.97
CA GLU A 139 -13.80 -28.35 -18.30
C GLU A 139 -14.52 -29.66 -17.91
N MET A 140 -15.70 -29.58 -17.27
CA MET A 140 -16.52 -30.74 -16.92
C MET A 140 -17.03 -31.53 -18.15
N ALA A 141 -17.05 -30.93 -19.33
CA ALA A 141 -17.37 -31.59 -20.59
C ALA A 141 -16.13 -32.11 -21.35
N GLY A 142 -14.91 -31.90 -20.82
CA GLY A 142 -13.65 -32.28 -21.47
C GLY A 142 -13.28 -31.40 -22.67
N LYS A 143 -13.68 -30.12 -22.67
CA LYS A 143 -13.56 -29.17 -23.79
C LYS A 143 -12.75 -27.90 -23.45
N SER A 144 -11.74 -28.03 -22.60
CA SER A 144 -10.89 -26.91 -22.17
C SER A 144 -9.50 -27.36 -21.69
N THR A 145 -8.50 -26.52 -21.94
CA THR A 145 -7.10 -26.63 -21.49
C THR A 145 -6.58 -25.26 -21.05
N ASP A 146 -5.31 -25.18 -20.66
CA ASP A 146 -4.73 -23.96 -20.05
C ASP A 146 -4.64 -22.75 -20.99
N GLU A 147 -4.64 -22.95 -22.31
CA GLU A 147 -4.33 -21.90 -23.30
C GLU A 147 -5.40 -20.79 -23.39
N SER A 148 -6.66 -21.14 -23.13
CA SER A 148 -7.78 -20.19 -23.14
C SER A 148 -7.67 -19.08 -22.08
N LYS A 149 -6.84 -19.24 -21.03
CA LYS A 149 -6.86 -18.39 -19.83
C LYS A 149 -6.46 -16.94 -20.08
N GLN A 150 -5.50 -16.68 -20.96
CA GLN A 150 -5.05 -15.30 -21.28
C GLN A 150 -6.16 -14.47 -21.95
N LEU A 151 -6.96 -15.09 -22.82
CA LEU A 151 -8.11 -14.42 -23.46
C LEU A 151 -9.25 -14.17 -22.47
N LEU A 152 -9.47 -15.06 -21.49
CA LEU A 152 -10.48 -14.86 -20.44
C LEU A 152 -10.08 -13.79 -19.41
N GLU A 153 -8.79 -13.61 -19.16
CA GLU A 153 -8.25 -12.52 -18.35
C GLU A 153 -8.40 -11.17 -19.08
N TRP A 154 -7.92 -11.08 -20.33
CA TRP A 154 -8.08 -9.90 -21.18
C TRP A 154 -9.55 -9.50 -21.38
N GLU A 155 -10.46 -10.46 -21.56
CA GLU A 155 -11.88 -10.17 -21.68
C GLU A 155 -12.46 -9.55 -20.41
N ALA A 156 -12.01 -10.00 -19.22
CA ALA A 156 -12.47 -9.48 -17.94
C ALA A 156 -11.86 -8.12 -17.57
N THR A 157 -10.61 -7.83 -17.94
CA THR A 157 -9.93 -6.57 -17.61
C THR A 157 -10.15 -5.46 -18.64
N GLU A 158 -10.16 -5.80 -19.93
CA GLU A 158 -10.19 -4.84 -21.04
C GLU A 158 -11.55 -4.76 -21.72
N LEU A 159 -12.06 -5.88 -22.23
CA LEU A 159 -13.26 -5.87 -23.08
C LEU A 159 -14.54 -5.64 -22.28
N GLN A 160 -14.71 -6.30 -21.13
CA GLN A 160 -15.93 -6.20 -20.33
C GLN A 160 -16.21 -4.78 -19.81
N PRO A 161 -15.23 -4.00 -19.30
CA PRO A 161 -15.45 -2.59 -18.94
C PRO A 161 -15.80 -1.70 -20.14
N ALA A 162 -15.12 -1.88 -21.28
CA ALA A 162 -15.40 -1.14 -22.51
C ALA A 162 -16.80 -1.45 -23.05
N LEU A 163 -17.20 -2.73 -23.05
CA LEU A 163 -18.54 -3.19 -23.43
C LEU A 163 -19.62 -2.57 -22.53
N LEU A 164 -19.44 -2.55 -21.21
CA LEU A 164 -20.42 -1.94 -20.31
C LEU A 164 -20.60 -0.44 -20.61
N GLN A 165 -19.50 0.29 -20.83
CA GLN A 165 -19.54 1.71 -21.17
C GLN A 165 -20.18 1.98 -22.55
N ALA A 166 -19.87 1.15 -23.55
CA ALA A 166 -20.47 1.24 -24.89
C ALA A 166 -21.96 0.90 -24.87
N LEU A 167 -22.36 -0.16 -24.16
CA LEU A 167 -23.76 -0.54 -23.94
C LEU A 167 -24.55 0.57 -23.22
N HIS A 168 -23.96 1.25 -22.23
CA HIS A 168 -24.59 2.42 -21.61
C HIS A 168 -24.76 3.59 -22.60
N LYS A 169 -23.76 3.89 -23.43
CA LYS A 169 -23.85 4.95 -24.47
C LYS A 169 -24.89 4.62 -25.55
N GLN A 170 -24.94 3.38 -26.03
CA GLN A 170 -25.83 2.97 -27.10
C GLN A 170 -27.25 2.72 -26.58
N ALA A 171 -27.41 1.78 -25.64
CA ALA A 171 -28.72 1.31 -25.19
C ALA A 171 -29.45 2.27 -24.24
N LEU A 172 -28.75 3.12 -23.47
CA LEU A 172 -29.42 4.15 -22.62
C LEU A 172 -29.40 5.57 -23.21
N GLN A 173 -28.43 5.92 -24.06
CA GLN A 173 -28.23 7.30 -24.53
C GLN A 173 -28.38 7.47 -26.05
N GLY A 174 -28.52 6.40 -26.84
CA GLY A 174 -28.67 6.46 -28.30
C GLY A 174 -27.41 6.89 -29.06
N LYS A 175 -26.24 6.86 -28.41
CA LYS A 175 -24.97 7.41 -28.92
C LYS A 175 -24.07 6.34 -29.55
N SER A 176 -24.53 5.71 -30.64
CA SER A 176 -23.80 4.61 -31.30
C SER A 176 -22.37 4.98 -31.73
N SER A 177 -22.14 6.20 -32.23
CA SER A 177 -20.80 6.67 -32.61
C SER A 177 -19.84 6.79 -31.41
N GLU A 178 -20.33 7.22 -30.25
CA GLU A 178 -19.53 7.22 -29.02
C GLU A 178 -19.32 5.81 -28.45
N ALA A 179 -20.24 4.87 -28.69
CA ALA A 179 -20.11 3.48 -28.29
C ALA A 179 -19.06 2.75 -29.13
N ALA A 180 -19.08 2.95 -30.45
CA ALA A 180 -18.06 2.46 -31.38
C ALA A 180 -16.66 3.04 -31.05
N ALA A 181 -16.59 4.34 -30.71
CA ALA A 181 -15.33 4.97 -30.29
C ALA A 181 -14.73 4.34 -29.02
N VAL A 182 -15.55 3.93 -28.05
CA VAL A 182 -15.09 3.21 -26.83
C VAL A 182 -14.57 1.82 -27.15
N LEU A 183 -15.21 1.09 -28.06
CA LEU A 183 -14.84 -0.28 -28.41
C LEU A 183 -13.72 -0.38 -29.45
N LYS A 184 -13.35 0.71 -30.12
CA LYS A 184 -12.34 0.73 -31.21
C LYS A 184 -11.02 0.08 -30.82
N GLY A 185 -10.50 0.35 -29.61
CA GLY A 185 -9.25 -0.25 -29.12
C GLY A 185 -9.35 -1.77 -28.94
N PRO A 186 -10.24 -2.26 -28.06
CA PRO A 186 -10.42 -3.70 -27.85
C PRO A 186 -10.81 -4.50 -29.10
N LEU A 187 -11.65 -3.95 -29.99
CA LEU A 187 -12.04 -4.61 -31.23
C LEU A 187 -10.91 -4.61 -32.27
N GLY A 188 -10.17 -3.51 -32.40
CA GLY A 188 -9.00 -3.42 -33.27
C GLY A 188 -7.89 -4.39 -32.86
N TRP A 189 -7.68 -4.57 -31.55
CA TRP A 189 -6.78 -5.60 -31.05
C TRP A 189 -7.26 -7.01 -31.38
N LEU A 190 -8.55 -7.31 -31.18
CA LEU A 190 -9.09 -8.64 -31.45
C LEU A 190 -9.00 -9.00 -32.94
N ASP A 191 -9.17 -8.03 -33.84
CA ASP A 191 -8.91 -8.22 -35.28
C ASP A 191 -7.42 -8.49 -35.58
N GLN A 192 -6.50 -7.74 -34.97
CA GLN A 192 -5.06 -7.98 -35.08
C GLN A 192 -4.61 -9.32 -34.48
N TYR A 193 -5.34 -9.84 -33.48
CA TYR A 193 -5.10 -11.16 -32.90
C TYR A 193 -5.63 -12.28 -33.84
N LEU A 194 -6.79 -12.07 -34.46
CA LEU A 194 -7.41 -12.99 -35.41
C LEU A 194 -6.64 -13.08 -36.74
N SER A 195 -6.24 -11.95 -37.33
CA SER A 195 -5.50 -11.89 -38.61
C SER A 195 -4.14 -12.60 -38.58
N LYS A 196 -3.58 -12.85 -37.39
CA LYS A 196 -2.33 -13.61 -37.18
C LYS A 196 -2.55 -15.13 -37.09
N ARG A 197 -3.81 -15.62 -37.18
CA ARG A 197 -4.18 -17.03 -37.08
C ARG A 197 -4.72 -17.57 -38.41
N THR A 198 -4.53 -18.86 -38.64
CA THR A 198 -5.02 -19.61 -39.82
C THR A 198 -6.27 -20.45 -39.52
N THR A 199 -6.87 -20.28 -38.34
CA THR A 199 -8.01 -21.04 -37.81
C THR A 199 -9.30 -20.24 -37.85
N SER A 200 -10.45 -20.90 -37.97
CA SER A 200 -11.78 -20.27 -37.86
C SER A 200 -12.18 -19.88 -36.43
N PHE A 201 -11.31 -20.17 -35.46
CA PHE A 201 -11.51 -20.01 -34.02
C PHE A 201 -10.32 -19.27 -33.39
N LEU A 202 -10.54 -18.58 -32.27
CA LEU A 202 -9.52 -17.86 -31.50
C LEU A 202 -8.53 -18.80 -30.79
N THR A 203 -8.99 -20.00 -30.47
CA THR A 203 -8.21 -21.12 -29.91
C THR A 203 -8.44 -22.38 -30.76
N GLU A 204 -7.67 -23.46 -30.55
CA GLU A 204 -8.10 -24.80 -31.05
C GLU A 204 -9.31 -25.33 -30.25
N GLU A 205 -9.63 -24.65 -29.15
CA GLU A 205 -10.78 -24.87 -28.29
C GLU A 205 -11.91 -23.86 -28.55
N ILE A 206 -13.04 -24.05 -27.86
CA ILE A 206 -14.25 -23.26 -28.04
C ILE A 206 -14.60 -22.37 -26.83
N LEU A 207 -13.83 -22.42 -25.74
CA LEU A 207 -14.09 -21.64 -24.51
C LEU A 207 -13.89 -20.14 -24.72
N ALA A 208 -12.75 -19.73 -25.29
CA ALA A 208 -12.48 -18.32 -25.58
C ALA A 208 -13.48 -17.75 -26.59
N ASP A 209 -13.73 -18.48 -27.68
CA ASP A 209 -14.71 -18.14 -28.72
C ASP A 209 -16.11 -17.91 -28.17
N ILE A 210 -16.61 -18.79 -27.29
CA ILE A 210 -17.92 -18.63 -26.66
C ILE A 210 -17.97 -17.44 -25.70
N VAL A 211 -16.96 -17.24 -24.85
CA VAL A 211 -16.97 -16.13 -23.87
C VAL A 211 -16.89 -14.77 -24.58
N LEU A 212 -16.01 -14.64 -25.57
CA LEU A 212 -15.84 -13.40 -26.34
C LEU A 212 -17.03 -13.17 -27.30
N GLY A 213 -17.45 -14.20 -28.03
CA GLY A 213 -18.60 -14.11 -28.93
C GLY A 213 -19.90 -13.76 -28.21
N ALA A 214 -20.17 -14.37 -27.05
CA ALA A 214 -21.35 -14.06 -26.24
C ALA A 214 -21.27 -12.68 -25.55
N ALA A 215 -20.07 -12.19 -25.22
CA ALA A 215 -19.89 -10.82 -24.72
C ALA A 215 -20.19 -9.77 -25.80
N LEU A 216 -19.71 -10.03 -27.03
CA LEU A 216 -19.87 -9.15 -28.18
C LEU A 216 -21.26 -9.23 -28.83
N TYR A 217 -21.96 -10.36 -28.69
CA TYR A 217 -23.24 -10.66 -29.36
C TYR A 217 -24.25 -9.50 -29.33
N PRO A 218 -24.54 -8.84 -28.18
CA PRO A 218 -25.59 -7.84 -28.13
C PRO A 218 -25.23 -6.55 -28.88
N VAL A 219 -23.93 -6.26 -29.06
CA VAL A 219 -23.43 -5.05 -29.74
C VAL A 219 -23.22 -5.32 -31.22
N LEU A 220 -22.49 -6.37 -31.58
CA LEU A 220 -22.16 -6.72 -32.97
C LEU A 220 -23.34 -7.32 -33.76
N SER A 221 -24.51 -7.51 -33.11
CA SER A 221 -25.77 -7.89 -33.77
C SER A 221 -26.77 -6.73 -33.88
N ASP A 222 -26.42 -5.51 -33.45
CA ASP A 222 -27.24 -4.31 -33.68
C ASP A 222 -26.85 -3.67 -35.03
N PRO A 223 -27.77 -3.56 -36.01
CA PRO A 223 -27.51 -2.86 -37.27
C PRO A 223 -27.10 -1.39 -37.12
N ALA A 224 -27.35 -0.77 -35.96
CA ALA A 224 -26.92 0.60 -35.66
C ALA A 224 -25.49 0.71 -35.09
N PHE A 225 -24.72 -0.39 -35.02
CA PHE A 225 -23.33 -0.40 -34.55
C PHE A 225 -22.34 -0.55 -35.72
N GLU A 226 -21.74 0.57 -36.15
CA GLU A 226 -20.68 0.57 -37.16
C GLU A 226 -19.34 0.14 -36.55
N VAL A 227 -18.92 -1.09 -36.84
CA VAL A 227 -17.69 -1.73 -36.34
C VAL A 227 -16.41 -1.09 -36.93
N GLY A 228 -16.53 -0.47 -38.11
CA GLY A 228 -15.39 -0.11 -38.95
C GLY A 228 -14.84 -1.30 -39.75
N ASP A 229 -13.75 -1.05 -40.50
CA ASP A 229 -13.08 -2.05 -41.33
C ASP A 229 -12.20 -2.98 -40.48
N LEU A 230 -12.82 -4.02 -39.93
CA LEU A 230 -12.19 -5.07 -39.11
C LEU A 230 -12.61 -6.45 -39.68
N PRO A 231 -12.01 -6.88 -40.81
CA PRO A 231 -12.49 -8.02 -41.59
C PRO A 231 -12.29 -9.38 -40.90
N SER A 232 -11.24 -9.52 -40.10
CA SER A 232 -10.90 -10.74 -39.36
C SER A 232 -11.90 -10.98 -38.24
N LEU A 233 -12.20 -9.92 -37.49
CA LEU A 233 -13.22 -9.85 -36.43
C LEU A 233 -14.61 -10.13 -37.01
N GLN A 234 -14.97 -9.52 -38.15
CA GLN A 234 -16.26 -9.76 -38.79
C GLN A 234 -16.40 -11.21 -39.28
N ALA A 235 -15.37 -11.80 -39.90
CA ALA A 235 -15.41 -13.19 -40.36
C ALA A 235 -15.59 -14.17 -39.19
N TRP A 236 -14.78 -14.01 -38.13
CA TRP A 236 -14.85 -14.81 -36.91
C TRP A 236 -16.19 -14.64 -36.18
N PHE A 237 -16.63 -13.40 -35.94
CA PHE A 237 -17.87 -13.15 -35.18
C PHE A 237 -19.10 -13.70 -35.92
N ASN A 238 -19.16 -13.59 -37.25
CA ASN A 238 -20.21 -14.25 -38.02
C ASN A 238 -20.20 -15.78 -37.79
N HIS A 239 -19.03 -16.44 -37.80
CA HIS A 239 -18.95 -17.87 -37.52
C HIS A 239 -19.45 -18.23 -36.11
N VAL A 240 -19.03 -17.49 -35.08
CA VAL A 240 -19.44 -17.74 -33.69
C VAL A 240 -20.92 -17.39 -33.44
N ARG A 241 -21.49 -16.41 -34.15
CA ARG A 241 -22.92 -16.06 -34.08
C ARG A 241 -23.81 -17.13 -34.69
N GLU A 242 -23.35 -17.88 -35.70
CA GLU A 242 -24.11 -19.00 -36.28
C GLU A 242 -24.03 -20.31 -35.47
N LEU A 243 -23.32 -20.33 -34.33
CA LEU A 243 -23.36 -21.48 -33.40
C LEU A 243 -24.74 -21.56 -32.71
N PRO A 244 -25.47 -22.70 -32.79
CA PRO A 244 -26.81 -22.81 -32.21
C PRO A 244 -26.89 -22.47 -30.71
N ALA A 245 -25.86 -22.82 -29.93
CA ALA A 245 -25.76 -22.49 -28.51
C ALA A 245 -25.71 -20.97 -28.26
N CYS A 246 -25.03 -20.20 -29.12
CA CYS A 246 -24.99 -18.74 -29.05
C CYS A 246 -26.37 -18.14 -29.38
N GLN A 247 -26.99 -18.59 -30.46
CA GLN A 247 -28.32 -18.11 -30.89
C GLN A 247 -29.40 -18.40 -29.84
N SER A 248 -29.40 -19.63 -29.31
CA SER A 248 -30.29 -20.09 -28.25
C SER A 248 -30.11 -19.29 -26.95
N ALA A 249 -28.86 -19.10 -26.50
CA ALA A 249 -28.55 -18.29 -25.31
C ALA A 249 -28.95 -16.82 -25.49
N ALA A 250 -28.62 -16.22 -26.64
CA ALA A 250 -29.00 -14.85 -26.96
C ALA A 250 -30.52 -14.68 -27.02
N GLN A 251 -31.25 -15.63 -27.61
CA GLN A 251 -32.71 -15.58 -27.68
C GLN A 251 -33.37 -15.75 -26.30
N LYS A 252 -32.81 -16.58 -25.42
CA LYS A 252 -33.30 -16.74 -24.02
C LYS A 252 -33.14 -15.45 -23.20
N VAL A 253 -32.05 -14.71 -23.38
CA VAL A 253 -31.71 -13.51 -22.60
C VAL A 253 -32.28 -12.22 -23.22
N LEU A 254 -32.20 -12.06 -24.54
CA LEU A 254 -32.58 -10.84 -25.26
C LEU A 254 -34.01 -10.91 -25.85
N LYS A 255 -34.60 -12.10 -25.98
CA LYS A 255 -35.98 -12.35 -26.45
C LYS A 255 -36.34 -11.58 -27.74
N GLY A 256 -35.42 -11.51 -28.70
CA GLY A 256 -35.59 -10.78 -29.97
C GLY A 256 -35.61 -9.25 -29.87
N LYS A 257 -35.41 -8.66 -28.68
CA LYS A 257 -35.44 -7.19 -28.46
C LYS A 257 -34.07 -6.50 -28.65
N GLY A 258 -33.00 -7.26 -28.91
CA GLY A 258 -31.64 -6.71 -29.03
C GLY A 258 -31.21 -5.92 -27.78
N LEU A 259 -30.64 -4.73 -27.99
CA LEU A 259 -30.20 -3.84 -26.91
C LEU A 259 -31.33 -3.35 -26.00
N GLU A 260 -32.58 -3.29 -26.46
CA GLU A 260 -33.72 -2.87 -25.63
C GLU A 260 -33.94 -3.80 -24.41
N ALA A 261 -33.61 -5.09 -24.55
CA ALA A 261 -33.65 -6.04 -23.42
C ALA A 261 -32.69 -5.64 -22.29
N LEU A 262 -31.55 -5.01 -22.62
CA LEU A 262 -30.50 -4.70 -21.67
C LEU A 262 -30.82 -3.49 -20.79
N LYS A 263 -31.77 -2.63 -21.17
CA LYS A 263 -32.08 -1.37 -20.47
C LYS A 263 -32.35 -1.57 -18.98
N GLY A 264 -33.15 -2.57 -18.61
CA GLY A 264 -33.51 -2.86 -17.21
C GLY A 264 -32.36 -3.37 -16.34
N PHE A 265 -31.34 -3.99 -16.95
CA PHE A 265 -30.09 -4.36 -16.28
C PHE A 265 -29.16 -3.13 -16.18
N LEU A 266 -28.94 -2.44 -17.30
CA LEU A 266 -28.02 -1.32 -17.42
C LEU A 266 -28.40 -0.13 -16.52
N GLN A 267 -29.70 0.15 -16.35
CA GLN A 267 -30.19 1.19 -15.42
C GLN A 267 -29.90 0.88 -13.94
N LYS A 268 -29.66 -0.38 -13.58
CA LYS A 268 -29.34 -0.81 -12.21
C LYS A 268 -27.83 -0.96 -11.95
N GLN A 269 -27.02 -0.93 -13.01
CA GLN A 269 -25.56 -0.83 -12.89
C GLN A 269 -25.16 0.62 -12.53
N PRO A 270 -24.06 0.83 -11.80
CA PRO A 270 -23.54 2.18 -11.57
C PRO A 270 -23.22 2.84 -12.91
N VAL A 271 -23.57 4.11 -13.05
CA VAL A 271 -23.24 4.91 -14.24
C VAL A 271 -21.72 4.90 -14.41
N PRO A 272 -21.18 4.56 -15.60
CA PRO A 272 -19.76 4.68 -15.87
C PRO A 272 -19.40 6.16 -15.84
N HIS A 273 -18.85 6.61 -14.71
CA HIS A 273 -18.30 7.94 -14.61
C HIS A 273 -17.24 8.13 -15.69
N LEU A 274 -17.10 9.36 -16.16
CA LEU A 274 -15.87 9.85 -16.78
C LEU A 274 -14.76 9.93 -15.72
N GLN A 275 -14.34 8.76 -15.22
CA GLN A 275 -12.91 8.54 -15.11
C GLN A 275 -12.36 8.80 -16.51
N ARG A 276 -11.59 9.88 -16.65
CA ARG A 276 -10.46 9.84 -17.58
C ARG A 276 -9.46 8.84 -16.98
N ARG A 277 -9.78 7.55 -17.12
CA ARG A 277 -8.75 6.58 -17.41
C ARG A 277 -8.16 7.06 -18.71
N ASP A 278 -6.88 7.39 -18.70
CA ASP A 278 -6.07 7.16 -19.89
C ASP A 278 -6.26 5.68 -20.24
N SER A 279 -6.51 5.38 -21.52
CA SER A 279 -7.07 4.09 -21.96
C SER A 279 -6.32 2.92 -21.32
N PRO A 280 -7.02 1.89 -20.80
CA PRO A 280 -6.32 0.68 -20.44
C PRO A 280 -5.81 0.06 -21.76
N PRO A 281 -4.51 -0.25 -21.87
CA PRO A 281 -3.89 -0.43 -23.16
C PRO A 281 -4.43 -1.70 -23.84
N SER A 282 -4.94 -1.56 -25.07
CA SER A 282 -5.00 -2.69 -25.99
C SER A 282 -3.60 -3.34 -26.08
N ALA A 283 -3.44 -4.61 -26.47
CA ALA A 283 -2.09 -5.12 -26.72
C ALA A 283 -1.51 -4.69 -28.11
N SER A 284 -2.09 -3.62 -28.68
CA SER A 284 -1.47 -2.70 -29.66
C SER A 284 -1.04 -1.36 -29.04
N GLU A 285 -1.39 -1.11 -27.78
CA GLU A 285 -0.81 -0.11 -26.86
C GLU A 285 0.19 -0.76 -25.86
N MET A 286 0.49 -2.06 -26.02
CA MET A 286 1.68 -2.71 -25.44
C MET A 286 2.95 -2.50 -26.26
N GLU A 287 2.81 -2.15 -27.55
CA GLU A 287 3.68 -1.10 -28.09
C GLU A 287 3.14 0.19 -27.48
N GLU A 288 3.85 0.77 -26.52
CA GLU A 288 3.55 2.16 -26.10
C GLU A 288 3.44 2.98 -27.38
N SER A 289 2.34 3.74 -27.56
CA SER A 289 2.25 4.64 -28.70
C SER A 289 3.33 5.70 -28.50
N GLU A 290 4.52 5.46 -29.09
CA GLU A 290 5.72 6.25 -28.86
C GLU A 290 5.29 7.72 -28.95
N PRO A 291 5.45 8.52 -27.87
CA PRO A 291 4.95 9.88 -27.87
C PRO A 291 5.52 10.53 -29.13
N VAL A 292 4.65 11.04 -30.01
CA VAL A 292 5.04 11.37 -31.39
C VAL A 292 5.92 12.62 -31.38
N MET A 293 7.17 12.42 -31.00
CA MET A 293 8.11 13.47 -30.67
C MET A 293 8.41 14.22 -31.96
N THR A 294 8.20 15.52 -31.92
CA THR A 294 8.57 16.37 -33.04
C THR A 294 10.08 16.27 -33.29
N GLN A 295 10.50 16.45 -34.53
CA GLN A 295 11.93 16.46 -34.86
C GLN A 295 12.68 17.57 -34.10
N GLU A 296 11.98 18.63 -33.71
CA GLU A 296 12.46 19.70 -32.85
C GLU A 296 12.74 19.21 -31.42
N GLU A 297 11.82 18.48 -30.79
CA GLU A 297 12.04 17.88 -29.46
C GLU A 297 13.18 16.85 -29.48
N ILE A 298 13.28 16.05 -30.55
CA ILE A 298 14.34 15.04 -30.71
C ILE A 298 15.72 15.69 -30.78
N GLU A 299 15.91 16.72 -31.63
CA GLU A 299 17.21 17.39 -31.73
C GLU A 299 17.46 18.31 -30.51
N ALA A 300 16.43 18.90 -29.89
CA ALA A 300 16.58 19.65 -28.64
C ALA A 300 17.05 18.76 -27.47
N ALA A 301 16.52 17.53 -27.36
CA ALA A 301 16.98 16.54 -26.39
C ALA A 301 18.43 16.11 -26.68
N ALA A 302 18.79 15.85 -27.95
CA ALA A 302 20.16 15.54 -28.33
C ALA A 302 21.13 16.70 -28.06
N GLN A 303 20.72 17.96 -28.31
CA GLN A 303 21.51 19.15 -27.97
C GLN A 303 21.67 19.34 -26.45
N ALA A 304 20.64 19.06 -25.65
CA ALA A 304 20.73 19.10 -24.19
C ALA A 304 21.70 18.02 -23.68
N TRP A 305 21.59 16.79 -24.18
CA TRP A 305 22.47 15.68 -23.82
C TRP A 305 23.94 15.96 -24.16
N ARG A 306 24.22 16.52 -25.35
CA ARG A 306 25.58 16.90 -25.81
C ARG A 306 26.26 17.99 -24.96
N LYS A 307 25.51 18.78 -24.16
CA LYS A 307 26.12 19.75 -23.22
C LYS A 307 26.84 19.06 -22.07
N GLY A 308 26.52 17.79 -21.81
CA GLY A 308 27.13 16.97 -20.77
C GLY A 308 26.81 17.43 -19.34
N LEU A 309 27.55 16.87 -18.39
CA LEU A 309 27.49 17.26 -16.99
C LEU A 309 28.17 18.63 -16.78
N PRO A 310 27.50 19.65 -16.19
CA PRO A 310 28.10 20.95 -15.94
C PRO A 310 29.34 20.87 -15.05
N GLN A 311 30.35 21.71 -15.29
CA GLN A 311 31.54 21.76 -14.43
C GLN A 311 31.20 22.29 -13.03
N CYS A 312 31.07 21.35 -12.09
CA CYS A 312 31.07 21.56 -10.65
C CYS A 312 29.99 22.52 -10.10
N SER A 313 28.84 21.95 -9.74
CA SER A 313 28.25 22.29 -8.45
C SER A 313 28.74 21.26 -7.42
N ALA A 314 29.42 21.73 -6.37
CA ALA A 314 29.76 20.87 -5.24
C ALA A 314 28.46 20.50 -4.51
N THR A 315 28.18 19.20 -4.38
CA THR A 315 26.99 18.70 -3.67
C THR A 315 26.95 19.33 -2.27
N PRO A 316 25.93 20.13 -1.91
CA PRO A 316 25.93 20.85 -0.63
C PRO A 316 26.02 19.88 0.54
N GLN A 317 27.09 19.98 1.34
CA GLN A 317 27.19 19.21 2.57
C GLN A 317 26.04 19.58 3.50
N LYS A 318 25.24 18.59 3.92
CA LYS A 318 24.20 18.78 4.93
C LYS A 318 24.80 19.35 6.20
N LYS A 319 24.49 20.61 6.49
CA LYS A 319 24.74 21.22 7.79
C LYS A 319 23.56 20.89 8.69
N HIS A 320 23.83 20.30 9.84
CA HIS A 320 22.85 20.08 10.89
C HIS A 320 23.08 21.12 12.01
N PRO A 321 22.03 21.73 12.58
CA PRO A 321 20.62 21.56 12.22
C PRO A 321 20.27 22.17 10.85
N ILE A 322 19.40 21.49 10.12
CA ILE A 322 18.78 22.00 8.88
C ILE A 322 17.68 22.98 9.29
N LEU A 323 17.75 24.22 8.81
CA LEU A 323 16.84 25.32 9.11
C LEU A 323 16.30 25.92 7.80
N PRO A 324 15.13 26.58 7.79
CA PRO A 324 14.61 27.23 6.59
C PRO A 324 15.54 28.31 6.06
N GLU A 325 15.60 28.43 4.74
CA GLU A 325 16.40 29.41 4.02
C GLU A 325 15.47 30.33 3.22
N GLU A 326 15.65 31.64 3.34
CA GLU A 326 14.84 32.63 2.63
C GLU A 326 15.10 32.56 1.11
N GLY A 327 14.04 32.68 0.31
CA GLY A 327 14.10 32.54 -1.16
C GLY A 327 14.27 31.11 -1.69
N LYS A 328 14.34 30.09 -0.82
CA LYS A 328 14.34 28.66 -1.21
C LYS A 328 13.00 27.99 -0.88
N ARG A 329 12.72 26.86 -1.54
CA ARG A 329 11.62 25.96 -1.18
C ARG A 329 12.02 25.18 0.08
N ASN A 330 11.31 25.46 1.18
CA ASN A 330 11.55 24.85 2.49
C ASN A 330 10.50 23.77 2.74
N VAL A 331 10.90 22.50 2.78
CA VAL A 331 9.97 21.35 2.89
C VAL A 331 10.12 20.69 4.25
N LEU A 332 9.07 20.79 5.07
CA LEU A 332 8.96 20.11 6.35
C LEU A 332 8.19 18.81 6.15
N LEU A 333 8.83 17.69 6.45
CA LEU A 333 8.29 16.37 6.16
C LEU A 333 8.16 15.54 7.44
N THR A 334 6.96 15.04 7.69
CA THR A 334 6.72 14.06 8.77
C THR A 334 6.17 12.75 8.25
N SER A 335 6.56 11.66 8.90
CA SER A 335 5.82 10.40 8.91
C SER A 335 5.03 10.31 10.21
N ALA A 336 3.81 9.75 10.16
CA ALA A 336 3.06 9.40 11.35
C ALA A 336 3.92 8.63 12.36
N LEU A 337 3.82 9.03 13.63
CA LEU A 337 4.58 8.43 14.73
C LEU A 337 4.07 6.99 14.98
N PRO A 338 4.90 5.94 14.82
CA PRO A 338 4.52 4.59 15.23
C PRO A 338 4.36 4.47 16.76
N TYR A 339 3.28 3.82 17.18
CA TYR A 339 3.09 3.37 18.57
C TYR A 339 4.20 2.40 18.99
N VAL A 340 5.00 2.80 19.98
CA VAL A 340 6.21 2.09 20.43
C VAL A 340 5.94 0.67 20.92
N ASN A 341 4.76 0.40 21.48
CA ASN A 341 4.45 -0.87 22.13
C ASN A 341 4.22 -2.03 21.14
N ASN A 342 4.35 -1.79 19.83
CA ASN A 342 4.14 -2.77 18.77
C ASN A 342 5.23 -2.70 17.70
N VAL A 343 5.89 -3.85 17.47
CA VAL A 343 6.78 -4.04 16.33
C VAL A 343 6.04 -3.71 15.02
N PRO A 344 6.56 -2.83 14.16
CA PRO A 344 5.87 -2.44 12.93
C PRO A 344 5.91 -3.58 11.91
N HIS A 345 4.77 -3.84 11.27
CA HIS A 345 4.68 -4.73 10.11
C HIS A 345 4.84 -3.96 8.80
N LEU A 346 5.02 -4.67 7.68
CA LEU A 346 5.28 -4.05 6.37
C LEU A 346 4.21 -3.02 5.98
N GLY A 347 2.96 -3.20 6.44
CA GLY A 347 1.87 -2.25 6.24
C GLY A 347 2.08 -0.89 6.90
N ASN A 348 2.60 -0.84 8.13
CA ASN A 348 2.96 0.43 8.77
C ASN A 348 4.17 1.07 8.08
N ILE A 349 5.09 0.23 7.60
CA ILE A 349 6.31 0.69 6.90
C ILE A 349 5.95 1.37 5.59
N ILE A 350 5.17 0.72 4.70
CA ILE A 350 4.77 1.31 3.41
C ILE A 350 3.86 2.52 3.59
N GLY A 351 2.86 2.45 4.48
CA GLY A 351 1.85 3.50 4.62
C GLY A 351 2.41 4.84 5.13
N CYS A 352 3.48 4.78 5.92
CA CYS A 352 4.06 5.94 6.59
C CYS A 352 5.54 6.14 6.18
N VAL A 353 6.48 5.52 6.91
CA VAL A 353 7.91 5.89 6.89
C VAL A 353 8.61 5.65 5.55
N LEU A 354 8.24 4.62 4.79
CA LEU A 354 8.86 4.30 3.50
C LEU A 354 8.31 5.18 2.37
N SER A 355 7.00 5.50 2.39
CA SER A 355 6.43 6.49 1.48
C SER A 355 7.06 7.87 1.67
N ALA A 356 7.24 8.30 2.92
CA ALA A 356 7.91 9.55 3.23
C ALA A 356 9.40 9.53 2.84
N ASP A 357 10.12 8.41 3.05
CA ASP A 357 11.54 8.30 2.69
C ASP A 357 11.81 8.48 1.19
N VAL A 358 10.95 7.94 0.32
CA VAL A 358 11.04 8.18 -1.13
C VAL A 358 10.94 9.68 -1.42
N PHE A 359 9.94 10.36 -0.86
CA PHE A 359 9.74 11.80 -1.09
C PHE A 359 10.88 12.64 -0.47
N ALA A 360 11.40 12.24 0.70
CA ALA A 360 12.56 12.88 1.34
C ALA A 360 13.81 12.80 0.46
N ARG A 361 14.11 11.62 -0.09
CA ARG A 361 15.26 11.39 -0.99
C ARG A 361 15.08 12.15 -2.30
N TYR A 362 13.90 12.07 -2.89
CA TYR A 362 13.55 12.81 -4.11
C TYR A 362 13.70 14.33 -3.92
N GLY A 363 13.14 14.92 -2.86
CA GLY A 363 13.24 16.36 -2.60
C GLY A 363 14.67 16.85 -2.40
N ARG A 364 15.53 16.02 -1.76
CA ARG A 364 16.98 16.31 -1.64
C ARG A 364 17.69 16.23 -3.01
N LEU A 365 17.30 15.31 -3.89
CA LEU A 365 17.81 15.23 -5.27
C LEU A 365 17.32 16.39 -6.16
N ARG A 366 16.13 16.93 -5.90
CA ARG A 366 15.63 18.20 -6.46
C ARG A 366 16.29 19.45 -5.85
N GLY A 367 17.19 19.28 -4.86
CA GLY A 367 17.89 20.39 -4.18
C GLY A 367 17.03 21.22 -3.21
N TRP A 368 15.86 20.72 -2.79
CA TRP A 368 15.02 21.42 -1.82
C TRP A 368 15.65 21.41 -0.42
N ASN A 369 15.40 22.47 0.34
CA ASN A 369 15.79 22.52 1.74
C ASN A 369 14.79 21.70 2.57
N LEU A 370 15.11 20.42 2.80
CA LEU A 370 14.17 19.44 3.32
C LEU A 370 14.60 18.90 4.69
N LEU A 371 13.69 18.96 5.66
CA LEU A 371 13.83 18.35 6.99
C LEU A 371 12.82 17.21 7.15
N TYR A 372 13.30 15.96 7.24
CA TYR A 372 12.47 14.79 7.51
C TYR A 372 12.58 14.34 8.96
N VAL A 373 11.48 14.48 9.73
CA VAL A 373 11.39 14.04 11.12
C VAL A 373 10.31 12.97 11.35
N CYS A 374 10.56 12.10 12.31
CA CYS A 374 9.60 11.15 12.87
C CYS A 374 10.06 10.76 14.28
N GLY A 375 9.40 9.81 14.93
CA GLY A 375 9.76 9.31 16.24
C GLY A 375 8.75 8.30 16.73
N THR A 376 8.98 7.71 17.89
CA THR A 376 8.01 6.82 18.54
C THR A 376 6.96 7.61 19.32
N ASP A 377 5.70 7.20 19.20
CA ASP A 377 4.64 7.60 20.13
C ASP A 377 4.55 6.58 21.27
N GLU A 378 4.62 7.06 22.50
CA GLU A 378 5.04 6.27 23.66
C GLU A 378 4.02 6.29 24.80
N TYR A 379 3.07 7.23 24.79
CA TYR A 379 2.16 7.46 25.91
C TYR A 379 0.86 6.66 25.87
N GLY A 380 0.13 6.69 26.99
CA GLY A 380 -1.21 6.14 27.11
C GLY A 380 -1.29 4.67 27.54
N THR A 381 -2.53 4.22 27.74
CA THR A 381 -2.85 2.95 28.41
C THR A 381 -2.30 1.72 27.66
N ALA A 382 -2.06 1.81 26.36
CA ALA A 382 -1.54 0.71 25.57
C ALA A 382 -0.09 0.37 25.96
N THR A 383 0.72 1.37 26.34
CA THR A 383 2.07 1.19 26.87
C THR A 383 2.03 0.66 28.30
N GLU A 384 1.23 1.25 29.20
CA GLU A 384 1.10 0.77 30.60
C GLU A 384 0.73 -0.72 30.68
N ASN A 385 -0.14 -1.19 29.78
CA ASN A 385 -0.50 -2.61 29.72
C ASN A 385 0.62 -3.48 29.17
N LYS A 386 1.26 -3.07 28.07
CA LYS A 386 2.36 -3.84 27.47
C LYS A 386 3.56 -3.94 28.43
N ALA A 387 3.83 -2.88 29.19
CA ALA A 387 4.84 -2.82 30.25
C ALA A 387 4.55 -3.87 31.33
N ARG A 388 3.35 -3.84 31.89
CA ARG A 388 2.85 -4.79 32.90
C ARG A 388 2.83 -6.24 32.42
N GLU A 389 2.52 -6.49 31.15
CA GLU A 389 2.59 -7.82 30.53
C GLU A 389 4.03 -8.37 30.41
N GLU A 390 5.02 -7.49 30.25
CA GLU A 390 6.45 -7.86 30.13
C GLU A 390 7.24 -7.71 31.44
N GLY A 391 6.58 -7.32 32.54
CA GLY A 391 7.21 -7.13 33.85
C GLY A 391 8.06 -5.87 33.98
N LEU A 392 7.84 -4.87 33.11
CA LEU A 392 8.64 -3.65 33.00
C LEU A 392 7.86 -2.40 33.45
N THR A 393 8.57 -1.30 33.71
CA THR A 393 7.97 0.04 33.75
C THR A 393 7.62 0.56 32.35
N PRO A 394 6.73 1.56 32.23
CA PRO A 394 6.44 2.20 30.94
C PRO A 394 7.67 2.79 30.24
N GLN A 395 8.60 3.41 30.99
CA GLN A 395 9.83 3.96 30.41
C GLN A 395 10.71 2.85 29.81
N GLU A 396 10.98 1.78 30.56
CA GLU A 396 11.84 0.68 30.10
C GLU A 396 11.30 -0.02 28.85
N ILE A 397 9.98 -0.21 28.74
CA ILE A 397 9.40 -0.80 27.54
C ILE A 397 9.45 0.17 26.34
N CYS A 398 9.26 1.47 26.56
CA CYS A 398 9.46 2.48 25.53
C CYS A 398 10.91 2.50 25.03
N ASP A 399 11.89 2.49 25.94
CA ASP A 399 13.33 2.46 25.60
C ASP A 399 13.68 1.22 24.77
N LYS A 400 13.23 0.05 25.24
CA LYS A 400 13.39 -1.25 24.59
C LYS A 400 12.87 -1.24 23.16
N TYR A 401 11.61 -0.82 22.95
CA TYR A 401 11.00 -0.88 21.62
C TYR A 401 11.39 0.31 20.73
N HIS A 402 11.70 1.49 21.27
CA HIS A 402 12.30 2.59 20.49
C HIS A 402 13.59 2.13 19.79
N ALA A 403 14.46 1.41 20.50
CA ALA A 403 15.64 0.79 19.89
C ALA A 403 15.29 -0.23 18.79
N VAL A 404 14.20 -0.99 18.93
CA VAL A 404 13.69 -1.90 17.88
C VAL A 404 13.20 -1.13 16.65
N HIS A 405 12.40 -0.07 16.81
CA HIS A 405 11.97 0.79 15.71
C HIS A 405 13.17 1.40 14.97
N CYS A 406 14.13 1.96 15.70
CA CYS A 406 15.38 2.50 15.15
C CYS A 406 16.17 1.45 14.35
N ALA A 407 16.30 0.23 14.87
CA ALA A 407 17.00 -0.86 14.17
C ALA A 407 16.28 -1.29 12.88
N ILE A 408 14.95 -1.40 12.90
CA ILE A 408 14.13 -1.75 11.74
C ILE A 408 14.24 -0.66 10.66
N TYR A 409 14.01 0.60 11.02
CA TYR A 409 14.02 1.70 10.06
C TYR A 409 15.42 1.95 9.48
N LYS A 410 16.49 1.72 10.26
CA LYS A 410 17.87 1.70 9.77
C LYS A 410 18.10 0.58 8.74
N TRP A 411 17.59 -0.64 8.98
CA TRP A 411 17.72 -1.75 8.03
C TRP A 411 16.92 -1.53 6.74
N PHE A 412 15.72 -0.95 6.84
CA PHE A 412 14.92 -0.46 5.71
C PHE A 412 15.49 0.81 5.05
N GLN A 413 16.65 1.31 5.51
CA GLN A 413 17.34 2.48 4.98
C GLN A 413 16.49 3.76 4.97
N ILE A 414 15.60 3.92 5.97
CA ILE A 414 14.81 5.14 6.15
C ILE A 414 15.73 6.28 6.62
N SER A 415 15.77 7.36 5.85
CA SER A 415 16.73 8.46 5.96
C SER A 415 16.11 9.67 6.67
N PHE A 416 15.61 9.48 7.88
CA PHE A 416 15.27 10.58 8.77
C PHE A 416 16.48 11.50 8.99
N ASP A 417 16.26 12.81 9.03
CA ASP A 417 17.28 13.77 9.51
C ASP A 417 17.29 13.82 11.05
N TYR A 418 16.17 13.49 11.70
CA TYR A 418 16.10 13.17 13.13
C TYR A 418 14.94 12.19 13.43
N PHE A 419 15.18 11.22 14.32
CA PHE A 419 14.16 10.28 14.81
C PHE A 419 14.07 10.37 16.34
N GLY A 420 12.99 10.97 16.85
CA GLY A 420 12.81 11.31 18.26
C GLY A 420 11.78 10.44 19.00
N ARG A 421 11.22 11.00 20.08
CA ARG A 421 10.35 10.34 21.07
C ARG A 421 9.36 11.34 21.66
N THR A 422 8.14 10.91 22.01
CA THR A 422 7.18 11.79 22.72
C THR A 422 7.44 11.92 24.23
N THR A 423 8.24 11.03 24.83
CA THR A 423 8.61 11.03 26.26
C THR A 423 9.75 12.02 26.59
N THR A 424 9.53 13.32 26.36
CA THR A 424 10.56 14.36 26.60
C THR A 424 10.04 15.60 27.33
N GLU A 425 10.95 16.34 27.97
CA GLU A 425 10.63 17.63 28.61
C GLU A 425 10.04 18.64 27.60
N ARG A 426 10.58 18.67 26.37
CA ARG A 426 10.07 19.51 25.27
C ARG A 426 8.65 19.15 24.83
N GLN A 427 8.24 17.88 24.93
CA GLN A 427 6.83 17.51 24.74
C GLN A 427 5.98 18.17 25.81
N THR A 428 6.37 18.03 27.07
CA THR A 428 5.62 18.58 28.21
C THR A 428 5.47 20.10 28.10
N GLU A 429 6.57 20.81 27.86
CA GLU A 429 6.59 22.26 27.67
C GLU A 429 5.66 22.73 26.53
N ILE A 430 5.79 22.16 25.33
CA ILE A 430 5.05 22.62 24.15
C ILE A 430 3.57 22.25 24.23
N SER A 431 3.24 21.03 24.71
CA SER A 431 1.86 20.61 24.90
C SER A 431 1.15 21.43 25.99
N GLN A 432 1.84 21.77 27.07
CA GLN A 432 1.30 22.67 28.11
C GLN A 432 1.15 24.11 27.60
N ASN A 433 2.04 24.60 26.73
CA ASN A 433 1.91 25.93 26.12
C ASN A 433 0.68 26.01 25.19
N ILE A 434 0.47 25.00 24.34
CA ILE A 434 -0.70 24.90 23.46
C ILE A 434 -2.00 24.79 24.28
N PHE A 435 -2.00 23.95 25.33
CA PHE A 435 -3.11 23.84 26.27
C PHE A 435 -3.49 25.19 26.90
N TRP A 436 -2.51 25.92 27.45
CA TRP A 436 -2.80 27.20 28.13
C TRP A 436 -3.36 28.24 27.16
N ARG A 437 -2.84 28.33 25.94
CA ARG A 437 -3.38 29.24 24.92
C ARG A 437 -4.83 28.94 24.55
N LEU A 438 -5.19 27.66 24.42
CA LEU A 438 -6.56 27.20 24.18
C LEU A 438 -7.47 27.49 25.38
N HIS A 439 -6.97 27.32 26.61
CA HIS A 439 -7.67 27.61 27.86
C HIS A 439 -7.99 29.10 27.99
N GLU A 440 -6.99 29.98 27.85
CA GLU A 440 -7.11 31.45 27.88
C GLU A 440 -8.14 32.00 26.89
N ARG A 441 -8.32 31.33 25.74
CA ARG A 441 -9.22 31.72 24.66
C ARG A 441 -10.61 31.09 24.76
N GLY A 442 -10.89 30.30 25.79
CA GLY A 442 -12.19 29.66 26.00
C GLY A 442 -12.52 28.55 25.01
N PHE A 443 -11.51 27.93 24.39
CA PHE A 443 -11.65 26.75 23.51
C PHE A 443 -11.64 25.42 24.29
N LEU A 444 -11.57 25.46 25.61
CA LEU A 444 -11.70 24.28 26.47
C LEU A 444 -12.99 24.34 27.30
N LEU A 445 -13.58 23.17 27.52
CA LEU A 445 -14.76 22.96 28.38
C LEU A 445 -14.41 21.97 29.50
N GLU A 446 -15.01 22.13 30.68
CA GLU A 446 -15.04 21.09 31.71
C GLU A 446 -16.35 20.31 31.64
N ASP A 447 -16.30 18.99 31.81
CA ASP A 447 -17.47 18.14 32.04
C ASP A 447 -17.10 16.94 32.95
N THR A 448 -18.09 16.31 33.58
CA THR A 448 -17.89 15.15 34.45
C THR A 448 -18.36 13.86 33.77
N VAL A 449 -17.44 12.92 33.57
CA VAL A 449 -17.75 11.60 32.99
C VAL A 449 -17.87 10.57 34.10
N GLU A 450 -18.98 9.84 34.15
CA GLU A 450 -19.12 8.68 35.04
C GLU A 450 -18.32 7.49 34.51
N GLN A 451 -17.45 6.92 35.34
CA GLN A 451 -16.58 5.81 34.98
C GLN A 451 -16.52 4.78 36.11
N LEU A 452 -16.28 3.52 35.76
CA LEU A 452 -16.08 2.46 36.75
C LEU A 452 -14.65 2.54 37.32
N HIS A 453 -14.55 2.73 38.63
CA HIS A 453 -13.31 2.77 39.40
C HIS A 453 -13.12 1.49 40.20
N CYS A 454 -11.99 0.81 40.02
CA CYS A 454 -11.64 -0.35 40.83
C CYS A 454 -10.82 0.10 42.04
N GLU A 455 -11.41 0.01 43.23
CA GLU A 455 -10.77 0.45 44.48
C GLU A 455 -9.57 -0.44 44.87
N ASN A 456 -9.59 -1.73 44.54
CA ASN A 456 -8.44 -2.61 44.74
C ASN A 456 -7.27 -2.32 43.78
N CYS A 457 -7.56 -1.88 42.54
CA CYS A 457 -6.53 -1.48 41.57
C CYS A 457 -6.18 0.02 41.62
N GLN A 458 -6.83 0.80 42.50
CA GLN A 458 -6.71 2.26 42.63
C GLN A 458 -6.69 3.00 41.27
N ARG A 459 -7.62 2.63 40.38
CA ARG A 459 -7.70 3.21 39.03
C ARG A 459 -9.09 3.11 38.41
N PHE A 460 -9.38 4.03 37.49
CA PHE A 460 -10.50 3.90 36.55
C PHE A 460 -10.26 2.77 35.54
N LEU A 461 -11.34 2.15 35.09
CA LEU A 461 -11.34 1.03 34.15
C LEU A 461 -11.86 1.48 32.79
N ALA A 462 -10.99 1.42 31.78
CA ALA A 462 -11.44 1.40 30.39
C ALA A 462 -12.22 0.10 30.12
N ASP A 463 -13.22 0.17 29.24
CA ASP A 463 -14.21 -0.87 28.91
C ASP A 463 -13.64 -2.29 28.78
N ARG A 464 -12.47 -2.42 28.14
CA ARG A 464 -11.73 -3.68 27.96
C ARG A 464 -11.29 -4.38 29.25
N PHE A 465 -11.35 -3.71 30.39
CA PHE A 465 -11.06 -4.23 31.73
C PHE A 465 -12.32 -4.43 32.59
N VAL A 466 -13.50 -4.21 32.01
CA VAL A 466 -14.79 -4.46 32.65
C VAL A 466 -15.47 -5.63 31.92
N GLU A 467 -15.89 -6.62 32.70
CA GLU A 467 -16.91 -7.60 32.29
C GLU A 467 -18.11 -7.51 33.23
N GLY A 468 -19.26 -8.02 32.80
CA GLY A 468 -20.45 -8.11 33.66
C GLY A 468 -21.68 -8.59 32.91
N VAL A 469 -22.80 -8.63 33.63
CA VAL A 469 -24.09 -9.08 33.11
C VAL A 469 -24.70 -8.00 32.19
N CYS A 470 -24.88 -8.33 30.92
CA CYS A 470 -25.51 -7.46 29.92
C CYS A 470 -26.90 -6.99 30.40
N PRO A 471 -27.17 -5.68 30.46
CA PRO A 471 -28.44 -5.15 30.96
C PRO A 471 -29.65 -5.58 30.12
N HIS A 472 -29.45 -5.92 28.85
CA HIS A 472 -30.50 -6.24 27.87
C HIS A 472 -30.76 -7.73 27.70
N CYS A 473 -29.71 -8.56 27.51
CA CYS A 473 -29.86 -9.99 27.19
C CYS A 473 -29.41 -10.95 28.31
N ARG A 474 -28.94 -10.41 29.46
CA ARG A 474 -28.44 -11.17 30.62
C ARG A 474 -27.31 -12.16 30.29
N TYR A 475 -26.51 -11.87 29.27
CA TYR A 475 -25.23 -12.56 29.06
C TYR A 475 -24.25 -12.17 30.19
N PRO A 476 -23.66 -13.12 30.95
CA PRO A 476 -22.87 -12.80 32.13
C PRO A 476 -21.46 -12.23 31.85
N GLU A 477 -20.96 -12.40 30.62
CA GLU A 477 -19.59 -12.06 30.22
C GLU A 477 -19.59 -10.93 29.17
N ALA A 478 -20.49 -9.95 29.27
CA ALA A 478 -20.50 -8.81 28.38
C ALA A 478 -19.36 -7.84 28.73
N ARG A 479 -18.66 -7.35 27.70
CA ARG A 479 -17.58 -6.37 27.85
C ARG A 479 -18.15 -4.97 28.03
N GLY A 480 -17.36 -4.06 28.62
CA GLY A 480 -17.80 -2.68 28.89
C GLY A 480 -18.25 -1.88 27.66
N ASP A 481 -17.82 -2.27 26.45
CA ASP A 481 -18.12 -1.60 25.18
C ASP A 481 -19.21 -2.32 24.37
N GLN A 482 -19.33 -3.64 24.51
CA GLN A 482 -20.20 -4.47 23.67
C GLN A 482 -20.55 -5.80 24.34
N CYS A 483 -21.82 -6.20 24.21
CA CYS A 483 -22.24 -7.55 24.57
C CYS A 483 -22.15 -8.50 23.37
N ASP A 484 -21.11 -9.34 23.31
CA ASP A 484 -20.84 -10.25 22.19
C ASP A 484 -22.01 -11.21 21.86
N LYS A 485 -22.83 -11.61 22.85
CA LYS A 485 -24.00 -12.47 22.63
C LYS A 485 -25.16 -11.81 21.85
N CYS A 486 -25.30 -10.48 21.91
CA CYS A 486 -26.41 -9.77 21.24
C CYS A 486 -25.95 -8.63 20.31
N GLY A 487 -24.63 -8.45 20.14
CA GLY A 487 -24.00 -7.45 19.27
C GLY A 487 -24.16 -5.99 19.71
N ARG A 488 -25.06 -5.69 20.66
CA ARG A 488 -25.37 -4.33 21.08
C ARG A 488 -24.20 -3.69 21.84
N LEU A 489 -23.85 -2.47 21.41
CA LEU A 489 -22.95 -1.55 22.10
C LEU A 489 -23.62 -0.99 23.36
N ILE A 490 -22.85 -0.86 24.43
CA ILE A 490 -23.26 -0.37 25.75
C ILE A 490 -22.14 0.47 26.34
N ASN A 491 -22.43 1.34 27.33
CA ASN A 491 -21.40 1.95 28.15
C ASN A 491 -21.08 1.05 29.36
N ALA A 492 -19.83 1.04 29.84
CA ALA A 492 -19.42 0.12 30.90
C ALA A 492 -20.20 0.30 32.22
N VAL A 493 -20.66 1.52 32.52
CA VAL A 493 -21.51 1.85 33.67
C VAL A 493 -22.93 1.26 33.59
N GLU A 494 -23.38 0.77 32.42
CA GLU A 494 -24.66 0.10 32.23
C GLU A 494 -24.63 -1.41 32.54
N LEU A 495 -23.43 -1.99 32.70
CA LEU A 495 -23.28 -3.39 33.07
C LEU A 495 -23.82 -3.64 34.48
N LYS A 496 -24.58 -4.73 34.63
CA LYS A 496 -25.01 -5.24 35.93
C LYS A 496 -23.93 -6.16 36.48
N GLU A 497 -23.72 -6.13 37.79
CA GLU A 497 -22.68 -6.93 38.46
C GLU A 497 -21.30 -6.80 37.76
N PRO A 498 -20.79 -5.57 37.51
CA PRO A 498 -19.52 -5.40 36.83
C PRO A 498 -18.36 -5.99 37.66
N GLN A 499 -17.33 -6.48 36.98
CA GLN A 499 -16.10 -6.99 37.55
C GLN A 499 -14.88 -6.43 36.83
N CYS A 500 -13.83 -6.14 37.60
CA CYS A 500 -12.54 -5.77 37.06
C CYS A 500 -11.76 -7.01 36.60
N LYS A 501 -11.53 -7.17 35.29
CA LYS A 501 -10.73 -8.29 34.72
C LYS A 501 -9.36 -8.50 35.38
N VAL A 502 -8.79 -7.47 36.02
CA VAL A 502 -7.43 -7.51 36.60
C VAL A 502 -7.40 -8.16 37.99
N CYS A 503 -8.45 -8.01 38.80
CA CYS A 503 -8.47 -8.49 40.19
C CYS A 503 -9.79 -9.14 40.63
N GLN A 504 -10.74 -9.29 39.70
CA GLN A 504 -12.07 -9.90 39.88
C GLN A 504 -12.97 -9.24 40.94
N GLN A 505 -12.60 -8.04 41.40
CA GLN A 505 -13.41 -7.23 42.33
C GLN A 505 -14.42 -6.37 41.56
N THR A 506 -15.59 -6.14 42.16
CA THR A 506 -16.60 -5.21 41.65
C THR A 506 -16.07 -3.77 41.70
N PRO A 507 -16.03 -3.04 40.57
CA PRO A 507 -15.72 -1.62 40.55
C PRO A 507 -16.96 -0.79 40.90
N VAL A 508 -16.75 0.41 41.44
CA VAL A 508 -17.80 1.38 41.78
C VAL A 508 -17.87 2.48 40.73
N VAL A 509 -19.07 3.00 40.43
CA VAL A 509 -19.19 4.20 39.59
C VAL A 509 -18.65 5.40 40.36
N ARG A 510 -17.77 6.19 39.73
CA ARG A 510 -17.31 7.49 40.23
C ARG A 510 -17.32 8.51 39.09
N SER A 511 -17.80 9.72 39.38
CA SER A 511 -17.75 10.84 38.45
C SER A 511 -16.32 11.40 38.39
N SER A 512 -15.78 11.58 37.19
CA SER A 512 -14.41 12.05 36.95
C SER A 512 -14.44 13.36 36.14
N LYS A 513 -13.84 14.44 36.66
CA LYS A 513 -13.67 15.70 35.92
C LYS A 513 -12.79 15.49 34.68
N HIS A 514 -13.17 16.06 33.55
CA HIS A 514 -12.40 16.01 32.31
C HIS A 514 -12.46 17.34 31.54
N LEU A 515 -11.32 17.70 30.94
CA LEU A 515 -11.22 18.79 29.97
C LEU A 515 -11.47 18.29 28.54
N PHE A 516 -12.21 19.07 27.77
CA PHE A 516 -12.59 18.81 26.38
C PHE A 516 -12.15 19.97 25.48
N LEU A 517 -11.60 19.67 24.30
CA LEU A 517 -11.37 20.66 23.25
C LEU A 517 -12.68 20.93 22.51
N ASP A 518 -13.10 22.20 22.48
CA ASP A 518 -14.34 22.68 21.89
C ASP A 518 -14.22 22.87 20.37
N LEU A 519 -14.11 21.73 19.66
CA LEU A 519 -14.05 21.71 18.19
C LEU A 519 -15.18 22.50 17.49
N PRO A 520 -16.45 22.50 17.96
CA PRO A 520 -17.51 23.33 17.38
C PRO A 520 -17.17 24.82 17.25
N LYS A 521 -16.50 25.42 18.24
CA LYS A 521 -16.07 26.83 18.17
C LYS A 521 -15.00 27.08 17.10
N LEU A 522 -14.21 26.06 16.77
CA LEU A 522 -13.08 26.12 15.86
C LEU A 522 -13.44 25.63 14.43
N GLU A 523 -14.67 25.15 14.23
CA GLU A 523 -15.11 24.53 12.96
C GLU A 523 -15.01 25.50 11.78
N SER A 524 -15.45 26.76 11.94
CA SER A 524 -15.40 27.76 10.85
C SER A 524 -13.97 28.25 10.51
N GLU A 525 -13.07 28.33 11.49
CA GLU A 525 -11.65 28.62 11.22
C GLU A 525 -10.96 27.44 10.52
N LEU A 526 -11.32 26.21 10.92
CA LEU A 526 -10.84 24.98 10.29
C LEU A 526 -11.30 24.87 8.84
N GLU A 527 -12.58 25.13 8.53
CA GLU A 527 -13.11 25.11 7.17
C GLU A 527 -12.37 26.10 6.24
N GLN A 528 -12.17 27.34 6.68
CA GLN A 528 -11.43 28.36 5.93
C GLN A 528 -9.99 27.93 5.62
N TRP A 529 -9.32 27.28 6.58
CA TRP A 529 -7.99 26.71 6.34
C TRP A 529 -8.03 25.47 5.43
N LEU A 530 -9.01 24.58 5.60
CA LEU A 530 -9.15 23.35 4.80
C LEU A 530 -9.45 23.64 3.34
N ASP A 531 -10.29 24.62 3.01
CA ASP A 531 -10.53 25.00 1.62
C ASP A 531 -9.28 25.59 0.98
N LYS A 532 -8.50 26.41 1.70
CA LYS A 532 -7.20 26.90 1.23
C LYS A 532 -6.17 25.78 1.04
N SER A 533 -6.02 24.88 2.01
CA SER A 533 -5.04 23.79 1.98
C SER A 533 -5.41 22.72 0.94
N THR A 534 -6.67 22.31 0.85
CA THR A 534 -7.10 21.26 -0.10
C THR A 534 -7.32 21.74 -1.53
N SER A 535 -7.33 23.05 -1.79
CA SER A 535 -7.31 23.62 -3.14
C SER A 535 -5.90 23.90 -3.68
N SER A 536 -4.96 24.27 -2.81
CA SER A 536 -3.55 24.54 -3.19
C SER A 536 -2.62 23.32 -3.05
N GLY A 537 -2.98 22.33 -2.23
CA GLY A 537 -2.17 21.14 -1.95
C GLY A 537 -2.68 19.83 -2.56
N ASP A 538 -1.73 18.97 -2.90
CA ASP A 538 -1.90 17.61 -3.42
C ASP A 538 -2.26 16.60 -2.30
N TRP A 539 -3.21 16.95 -1.41
CA TRP A 539 -3.77 15.97 -0.46
C TRP A 539 -4.42 14.81 -1.23
N THR A 540 -4.30 13.60 -0.69
CA THR A 540 -4.90 12.40 -1.30
C THR A 540 -6.44 12.42 -1.22
N ASN A 541 -7.10 11.78 -2.19
CA ASN A 541 -8.57 11.84 -2.32
C ASN A 541 -9.31 11.24 -1.11
N ASN A 542 -8.76 10.17 -0.53
CA ASN A 542 -9.24 9.57 0.72
C ASN A 542 -9.17 10.56 1.90
N ALA A 543 -8.07 11.30 2.06
CA ALA A 543 -7.92 12.34 3.07
C ALA A 543 -8.94 13.47 2.91
N LYS A 544 -9.12 13.97 1.67
CA LYS A 544 -10.16 14.99 1.37
C LYS A 544 -11.58 14.46 1.68
N HIS A 545 -11.87 13.20 1.39
CA HIS A 545 -13.17 12.58 1.66
C HIS A 545 -13.45 12.36 3.16
N ILE A 546 -12.50 11.76 3.89
CA ILE A 546 -12.63 11.48 5.33
C ILE A 546 -12.85 12.78 6.11
N THR A 547 -12.05 13.81 5.82
CA THR A 547 -12.14 15.13 6.47
C THR A 547 -13.49 15.79 6.23
N ARG A 548 -13.98 15.78 4.97
CA ARG A 548 -15.31 16.33 4.63
C ARG A 548 -16.47 15.55 5.25
N SER A 549 -16.31 14.24 5.50
CA SER A 549 -17.30 13.49 6.28
C SER A 549 -17.36 13.97 7.72
N TRP A 550 -16.21 14.18 8.38
CA TRP A 550 -16.16 14.66 9.76
C TRP A 550 -16.78 16.05 9.94
N LEU A 551 -16.57 16.98 8.99
CA LEU A 551 -17.24 18.29 8.98
C LEU A 551 -18.76 18.15 8.79
N ARG A 552 -19.21 17.44 7.75
CA ARG A 552 -20.64 17.24 7.43
C ARG A 552 -21.43 16.63 8.58
N ASP A 553 -20.80 15.76 9.37
CA ASP A 553 -21.44 15.07 10.51
C ASP A 553 -21.45 15.93 11.80
N GLY A 554 -20.89 17.15 11.73
CA GLY A 554 -20.75 18.14 12.80
C GLY A 554 -19.61 17.80 13.77
N LEU A 555 -18.68 18.73 14.01
CA LEU A 555 -17.67 18.51 15.04
C LEU A 555 -18.31 18.54 16.43
N LYS A 556 -17.66 17.87 17.38
CA LYS A 556 -18.16 17.66 18.75
C LYS A 556 -17.00 17.82 19.73
N PRO A 557 -17.22 18.35 20.94
CA PRO A 557 -16.15 18.47 21.93
C PRO A 557 -15.47 17.13 22.19
N ARG A 558 -14.13 17.12 22.25
CA ARG A 558 -13.35 15.88 22.42
C ARG A 558 -12.56 15.93 23.73
N CYS A 559 -12.76 14.93 24.59
CA CYS A 559 -12.05 14.84 25.87
C CYS A 559 -10.54 14.67 25.64
N ILE A 560 -9.76 15.67 26.06
CA ILE A 560 -8.29 15.75 25.91
C ILE A 560 -7.52 15.28 27.16
N THR A 561 -8.19 14.71 28.15
CA THR A 561 -7.56 14.26 29.43
C THR A 561 -7.91 12.81 29.76
N ARG A 562 -7.03 12.09 30.47
CA ARG A 562 -7.27 10.72 30.94
C ARG A 562 -6.70 10.49 32.35
N ASP A 563 -7.37 9.61 33.08
CA ASP A 563 -6.93 9.08 34.37
C ASP A 563 -5.92 7.94 34.18
N LEU A 564 -4.71 8.32 33.77
CA LEU A 564 -3.54 7.45 33.58
C LEU A 564 -2.35 8.08 34.29
N LYS A 565 -1.28 7.30 34.53
CA LYS A 565 -0.01 7.85 35.05
C LYS A 565 1.05 7.99 33.97
N TRP A 566 0.89 7.31 32.83
CA TRP A 566 1.80 7.43 31.69
C TRP A 566 1.26 8.32 30.57
N GLY A 567 1.59 9.61 30.65
CA GLY A 567 1.24 10.65 29.67
C GLY A 567 1.79 12.01 30.07
N THR A 568 1.70 12.99 29.17
CA THR A 568 2.07 14.38 29.47
C THR A 568 1.15 14.95 30.56
N PRO A 569 1.66 15.47 31.70
CA PRO A 569 0.81 15.92 32.81
C PRO A 569 0.02 17.20 32.48
N VAL A 570 -1.22 17.28 32.98
CA VAL A 570 -2.08 18.47 32.81
C VAL A 570 -1.63 19.56 33.79
N PRO A 571 -1.36 20.81 33.36
CA PRO A 571 -0.74 21.83 34.20
C PRO A 571 -1.74 22.58 35.09
N HIS A 572 -2.86 21.95 35.48
CA HIS A 572 -3.96 22.59 36.22
C HIS A 572 -4.24 21.85 37.54
N PRO A 573 -4.42 22.54 38.69
CA PRO A 573 -4.56 21.90 40.02
C PRO A 573 -5.62 20.80 40.09
N ASP A 574 -6.85 21.07 39.63
CA ASP A 574 -7.97 20.10 39.55
C ASP A 574 -7.66 18.83 38.72
N TYR A 575 -6.60 18.84 37.93
CA TYR A 575 -6.21 17.75 37.02
C TYR A 575 -4.81 17.19 37.32
N SER A 576 -4.24 17.51 38.48
CA SER A 576 -2.89 17.11 38.91
C SER A 576 -2.64 15.60 38.92
N ASP A 577 -3.68 14.77 39.13
CA ASP A 577 -3.60 13.31 39.06
C ASP A 577 -3.75 12.73 37.64
N LYS A 578 -3.98 13.56 36.62
CA LYS A 578 -4.36 13.19 35.24
C LYS A 578 -3.30 13.63 34.22
N VAL A 579 -3.37 13.02 33.05
CA VAL A 579 -2.52 13.32 31.89
C VAL A 579 -3.36 13.73 30.69
N PHE A 580 -2.73 14.36 29.70
CA PHE A 580 -3.34 14.56 28.39
C PHE A 580 -3.62 13.22 27.70
N TYR A 581 -4.65 13.20 26.88
CA TYR A 581 -5.00 12.07 26.03
C TYR A 581 -4.05 12.03 24.83
N VAL A 582 -3.40 10.89 24.59
CA VAL A 582 -2.39 10.72 23.52
C VAL A 582 -2.82 11.25 22.14
N TRP A 583 -4.10 11.17 21.77
CA TRP A 583 -4.60 11.69 20.48
C TRP A 583 -4.78 13.23 20.43
N PHE A 584 -4.51 13.95 21.52
CA PHE A 584 -4.33 15.40 21.55
C PHE A 584 -2.86 15.78 21.41
N ASP A 585 -1.94 15.13 22.14
CA ASP A 585 -0.54 15.55 22.21
C ASP A 585 0.45 14.76 21.34
N ALA A 586 0.14 13.54 20.86
CA ALA A 586 1.01 12.83 19.92
C ALA A 586 1.30 13.61 18.62
N PRO A 587 0.35 14.37 18.02
CA PRO A 587 0.68 15.29 16.91
C PRO A 587 1.58 16.47 17.33
N ILE A 588 1.48 16.94 18.59
CA ILE A 588 2.44 17.92 19.16
C ILE A 588 3.85 17.30 19.25
N GLY A 589 3.94 15.96 19.27
CA GLY A 589 5.16 15.18 19.10
C GLY A 589 6.03 15.63 17.92
N TYR A 590 5.46 16.05 16.78
CA TYR A 590 6.29 16.54 15.66
C TYR A 590 7.06 17.81 16.02
N LEU A 591 6.46 18.71 16.80
CA LEU A 591 7.06 19.96 17.25
C LEU A 591 8.16 19.66 18.28
N SER A 592 7.86 18.83 19.28
CA SER A 592 8.80 18.48 20.35
C SER A 592 9.98 17.65 19.84
N ILE A 593 9.76 16.73 18.89
CA ILE A 593 10.83 16.03 18.18
C ILE A 593 11.73 17.03 17.43
N THR A 594 11.16 18.06 16.81
CA THR A 594 11.94 19.12 16.15
C THR A 594 12.66 20.03 17.15
N ALA A 595 12.06 20.32 18.31
CA ALA A 595 12.66 21.10 19.40
C ALA A 595 13.83 20.38 20.10
N ASN A 596 13.81 19.04 20.11
CA ASN A 596 14.93 18.21 20.56
C ASN A 596 16.04 18.10 19.48
N TYR A 597 15.73 18.33 18.21
CA TYR A 597 16.71 18.41 17.10
C TYR A 597 17.38 19.79 16.99
N THR A 598 16.64 20.87 17.25
CA THR A 598 17.17 22.24 17.25
C THR A 598 16.38 23.17 18.15
N SER A 599 17.08 24.07 18.84
CA SER A 599 16.48 25.17 19.60
C SER A 599 15.68 26.14 18.73
N GLU A 600 15.98 26.20 17.42
CA GLU A 600 15.32 27.10 16.46
C GLU A 600 14.11 26.46 15.74
N TRP A 601 13.49 25.44 16.35
CA TRP A 601 12.38 24.66 15.77
C TRP A 601 11.17 25.50 15.35
N GLU A 602 10.95 26.64 15.99
CA GLU A 602 9.88 27.59 15.64
C GLU A 602 10.05 28.18 14.23
N LYS A 603 11.29 28.23 13.70
CA LYS A 603 11.50 28.61 12.29
C LYS A 603 10.83 27.65 11.31
N TRP A 604 10.69 26.37 11.67
CA TRP A 604 9.95 25.38 10.89
C TRP A 604 8.46 25.38 11.22
N TRP A 605 8.11 25.45 12.51
CA TRP A 605 6.75 25.18 13.00
C TRP A 605 5.88 26.40 13.30
N LYS A 606 6.40 27.63 13.30
CA LYS A 606 5.66 28.88 13.53
C LYS A 606 5.90 29.92 12.42
N ASN A 607 6.06 29.45 11.20
CA ASN A 607 6.57 30.24 10.07
C ASN A 607 5.87 29.96 8.72
N PRO A 608 4.52 29.96 8.65
CA PRO A 608 3.80 29.79 7.39
C PRO A 608 4.05 30.94 6.38
N GLN A 609 4.66 32.06 6.79
CA GLN A 609 5.00 33.18 5.92
C GLN A 609 6.28 32.96 5.10
N GLN A 610 7.34 32.33 5.63
CA GLN A 610 8.58 32.04 4.87
C GLN A 610 8.51 30.74 4.05
N VAL A 611 7.33 30.43 3.52
CA VAL A 611 7.12 29.36 2.52
C VAL A 611 7.63 27.98 2.99
N VAL A 612 7.33 27.63 4.25
CA VAL A 612 7.47 26.25 4.74
C VAL A 612 6.27 25.43 4.24
N GLU A 613 6.54 24.43 3.41
CA GLU A 613 5.57 23.45 2.96
C GLU A 613 5.59 22.21 3.87
N LEU A 614 4.54 22.02 4.67
CA LEU A 614 4.38 20.85 5.52
C LEU A 614 3.67 19.71 4.78
N TYR A 615 4.38 18.58 4.65
CA TYR A 615 3.87 17.29 4.18
C TYR A 615 3.76 16.31 5.36
N ASN A 616 2.61 15.67 5.56
CA ASN A 616 2.45 14.57 6.52
C ASN A 616 2.04 13.27 5.82
N PHE A 617 2.79 12.20 6.05
CA PHE A 617 2.56 10.86 5.47
C PHE A 617 1.99 9.90 6.51
N MET A 618 0.86 9.24 6.19
CA MET A 618 0.15 8.38 7.13
C MET A 618 -0.73 7.33 6.43
N ALA A 619 -1.29 6.41 7.22
CA ALA A 619 -2.45 5.62 6.83
C ALA A 619 -3.77 6.38 7.11
N LYS A 620 -4.85 5.98 6.42
CA LYS A 620 -6.17 6.64 6.42
C LYS A 620 -6.85 6.81 7.79
N ASP A 621 -6.51 5.98 8.78
CA ASP A 621 -7.00 6.04 10.16
C ASP A 621 -6.50 7.29 10.92
N ASN A 622 -5.28 7.75 10.63
CA ASN A 622 -4.69 8.92 11.27
C ASN A 622 -5.22 10.26 10.73
N VAL A 623 -5.98 10.27 9.63
CA VAL A 623 -6.43 11.50 8.94
C VAL A 623 -7.14 12.49 9.87
N PRO A 624 -8.19 12.13 10.65
CA PRO A 624 -8.96 13.11 11.43
C PRO A 624 -8.13 13.84 12.48
N PHE A 625 -7.08 13.21 12.99
CA PHE A 625 -6.20 13.83 13.98
C PHE A 625 -5.32 14.91 13.35
N HIS A 626 -4.96 14.77 12.08
CA HIS A 626 -4.07 15.68 11.34
C HIS A 626 -4.82 16.68 10.44
N SER A 627 -6.09 16.43 10.12
CA SER A 627 -6.95 17.34 9.33
C SER A 627 -8.04 18.03 10.14
N VAL A 628 -8.29 17.63 11.39
CA VAL A 628 -9.26 18.27 12.30
C VAL A 628 -8.62 18.59 13.65
N VAL A 629 -8.29 17.58 14.46
CA VAL A 629 -7.96 17.78 15.90
C VAL A 629 -6.72 18.66 16.11
N PHE A 630 -5.62 18.34 15.42
CA PHE A 630 -4.37 19.09 15.55
C PHE A 630 -4.44 20.47 14.88
N PRO A 631 -4.95 20.65 13.64
CA PRO A 631 -5.19 21.97 13.09
C PRO A 631 -6.08 22.86 13.97
N CYS A 632 -7.20 22.35 14.52
CA CYS A 632 -8.00 23.11 15.50
C CYS A 632 -7.18 23.53 16.73
N SER A 633 -6.36 22.62 17.27
CA SER A 633 -5.51 22.91 18.44
C SER A 633 -4.47 24.00 18.16
N LEU A 634 -3.90 24.01 16.95
CA LEU A 634 -2.91 25.01 16.52
C LEU A 634 -3.54 26.36 16.12
N LEU A 635 -4.69 26.34 15.43
CA LEU A 635 -5.48 27.52 15.10
C LEU A 635 -5.96 28.21 16.38
N GLY A 636 -6.62 27.48 17.28
CA GLY A 636 -7.12 28.01 18.55
C GLY A 636 -6.03 28.45 19.52
N ALA A 637 -4.79 27.98 19.38
CA ALA A 637 -3.64 28.50 20.13
C ALA A 637 -3.12 29.85 19.60
N GLN A 638 -3.49 30.22 18.36
CA GLN A 638 -3.22 31.51 17.71
C GLN A 638 -1.75 31.96 17.78
N ASP A 639 -0.81 31.03 17.57
CA ASP A 639 0.64 31.26 17.71
C ASP A 639 1.41 31.13 16.39
N ASN A 640 0.79 31.56 15.29
CA ASN A 640 1.36 31.56 13.94
C ASN A 640 1.88 30.19 13.43
N TYR A 641 1.25 29.09 13.87
CA TYR A 641 1.71 27.74 13.54
C TYR A 641 1.69 27.41 12.03
N THR A 642 2.71 26.69 11.58
CA THR A 642 2.77 26.05 10.26
C THR A 642 1.80 24.88 10.23
N LEU A 643 0.73 24.99 9.44
CA LEU A 643 -0.30 23.96 9.25
C LEU A 643 -0.03 23.12 7.99
N VAL A 644 -0.58 21.91 7.93
CA VAL A 644 -0.28 20.96 6.83
C VAL A 644 -0.77 21.48 5.46
N ASN A 645 0.15 21.53 4.50
CA ASN A 645 -0.15 21.85 3.11
C ASN A 645 -0.57 20.61 2.33
N ASN A 646 0.03 19.45 2.63
CA ASN A 646 -0.14 18.21 1.86
C ASN A 646 -0.32 17.01 2.79
N LEU A 647 -1.57 16.56 2.97
CA LEU A 647 -1.88 15.33 3.71
C LEU A 647 -1.85 14.11 2.78
N VAL A 648 -0.83 13.26 2.93
CA VAL A 648 -0.61 12.07 2.10
C VAL A 648 -1.07 10.83 2.87
N ALA A 649 -2.35 10.49 2.74
CA ALA A 649 -2.95 9.33 3.39
C ALA A 649 -3.00 8.11 2.44
N THR A 650 -2.52 6.96 2.92
CA THR A 650 -2.55 5.67 2.22
C THR A 650 -3.72 4.79 2.66
N GLU A 651 -4.16 3.93 1.74
CA GLU A 651 -5.04 2.81 2.04
C GLU A 651 -4.24 1.66 2.69
N TYR A 652 -4.88 0.55 3.10
CA TYR A 652 -4.15 -0.50 3.83
C TYR A 652 -3.41 -1.48 2.91
N LEU A 653 -2.24 -1.93 3.38
CA LEU A 653 -1.61 -3.15 2.89
C LEU A 653 -2.10 -4.36 3.71
N ASN A 654 -2.80 -5.27 3.05
CA ASN A 654 -3.14 -6.60 3.54
C ASN A 654 -1.99 -7.60 3.24
N TYR A 655 -2.07 -8.80 3.80
CA TYR A 655 -1.04 -9.84 3.66
C TYR A 655 -1.67 -11.14 3.17
N GLU A 656 -1.27 -11.58 1.97
CA GLU A 656 -1.93 -12.62 1.17
C GLU A 656 -3.45 -12.36 1.12
N ASP A 657 -4.29 -13.29 1.58
CA ASP A 657 -5.75 -13.19 1.63
C ASP A 657 -6.31 -12.54 2.91
N THR A 658 -5.44 -12.07 3.81
CA THR A 658 -5.80 -11.74 5.20
C THR A 658 -5.09 -10.48 5.74
N LYS A 659 -5.21 -10.23 7.05
CA LYS A 659 -4.57 -9.10 7.74
C LYS A 659 -3.42 -9.57 8.61
N PHE A 660 -2.34 -8.77 8.61
CA PHE A 660 -1.22 -8.89 9.55
C PHE A 660 -1.73 -9.07 10.99
N SER A 661 -1.18 -10.04 11.72
CA SER A 661 -1.65 -10.39 13.06
C SER A 661 -0.55 -11.02 13.89
N LYS A 662 0.04 -10.21 14.79
CA LYS A 662 1.11 -10.65 15.73
C LYS A 662 0.65 -11.82 16.61
N SER A 663 -0.60 -11.79 17.07
CA SER A 663 -1.18 -12.85 17.91
C SER A 663 -1.48 -14.17 17.19
N ARG A 664 -1.52 -14.18 15.85
CA ARG A 664 -1.68 -15.41 15.04
C ARG A 664 -0.39 -15.85 14.32
N GLY A 665 0.69 -15.08 14.45
CA GLY A 665 1.93 -15.31 13.69
C GLY A 665 1.76 -15.09 12.17
N VAL A 666 0.84 -14.21 11.76
CA VAL A 666 0.50 -13.98 10.35
C VAL A 666 1.11 -12.67 9.86
N GLY A 667 1.86 -12.74 8.76
CA GLY A 667 2.47 -11.60 8.10
C GLY A 667 3.91 -11.32 8.54
N VAL A 668 4.64 -10.61 7.69
CA VAL A 668 6.04 -10.22 7.94
C VAL A 668 6.10 -8.97 8.81
N PHE A 669 6.87 -9.06 9.91
CA PHE A 669 7.20 -7.93 10.77
C PHE A 669 8.61 -7.38 10.43
N GLY A 670 8.84 -6.08 10.68
CA GLY A 670 10.02 -5.37 10.20
C GLY A 670 11.33 -5.85 10.80
N ASP A 671 11.29 -6.45 12.00
CA ASP A 671 12.40 -7.15 12.65
C ASP A 671 12.75 -8.47 11.96
N MET A 672 11.73 -9.21 11.51
CA MET A 672 11.86 -10.52 10.84
C MET A 672 12.29 -10.40 9.37
N ALA A 673 12.03 -9.26 8.72
CA ALA A 673 12.31 -9.06 7.29
C ALA A 673 13.79 -9.27 6.93
N LYS A 674 14.71 -8.88 7.82
CA LYS A 674 16.16 -9.10 7.69
C LYS A 674 16.54 -10.59 7.69
N ASP A 675 15.80 -11.42 8.42
CA ASP A 675 16.09 -12.84 8.67
C ASP A 675 15.54 -13.74 7.55
N THR A 676 15.22 -13.17 6.39
CA THR A 676 14.70 -13.87 5.19
C THR A 676 15.77 -14.11 4.13
N GLY A 677 16.94 -13.48 4.26
CA GLY A 677 17.99 -13.45 3.23
C GLY A 677 17.68 -12.53 2.04
N ILE A 678 16.52 -11.88 2.00
CA ILE A 678 16.14 -10.94 0.94
C ILE A 678 16.63 -9.53 1.30
N PRO A 679 17.44 -8.85 0.45
CA PRO A 679 17.95 -7.50 0.73
C PRO A 679 16.85 -6.45 0.92
N SER A 680 17.06 -5.46 1.79
CA SER A 680 16.02 -4.46 2.10
C SER A 680 15.58 -3.64 0.89
N ASP A 681 16.45 -3.40 -0.11
CA ASP A 681 16.07 -2.75 -1.36
C ASP A 681 15.03 -3.55 -2.18
N VAL A 682 15.04 -4.88 -2.14
CA VAL A 682 14.03 -5.72 -2.82
C VAL A 682 12.68 -5.60 -2.10
N TRP A 683 12.69 -5.54 -0.76
CA TRP A 683 11.49 -5.22 0.02
C TRP A 683 10.96 -3.81 -0.28
N ARG A 684 11.84 -2.81 -0.35
CA ARG A 684 11.47 -1.42 -0.70
C ARG A 684 10.82 -1.38 -2.08
N PHE A 685 11.47 -1.96 -3.10
CA PHE A 685 10.94 -2.05 -4.46
C PHE A 685 9.52 -2.64 -4.48
N TYR A 686 9.34 -3.82 -3.90
CA TYR A 686 8.06 -4.53 -4.01
C TYR A 686 6.93 -3.81 -3.26
N LEU A 687 7.21 -3.28 -2.06
CA LEU A 687 6.23 -2.51 -1.30
C LEU A 687 5.86 -1.18 -1.98
N LEU A 688 6.81 -0.55 -2.68
CA LEU A 688 6.57 0.69 -3.44
C LEU A 688 5.85 0.42 -4.77
N TYR A 689 6.12 -0.70 -5.43
CA TYR A 689 5.39 -1.19 -6.61
C TYR A 689 3.92 -1.49 -6.29
N LEU A 690 3.64 -2.04 -5.10
CA LEU A 690 2.28 -2.27 -4.57
C LEU A 690 1.83 -1.22 -3.55
N ARG A 691 2.30 0.04 -3.64
CA ARG A 691 1.89 1.08 -2.71
C ARG A 691 0.36 1.31 -2.76
N PRO A 692 -0.36 1.21 -1.62
CA PRO A 692 -1.82 1.33 -1.58
C PRO A 692 -2.26 2.81 -1.66
N GLU A 693 -2.20 3.41 -2.86
CA GLU A 693 -2.49 4.83 -3.08
C GLU A 693 -3.99 5.15 -3.24
N GLY A 694 -4.73 4.32 -3.99
CA GLY A 694 -6.15 4.56 -4.34
C GLY A 694 -7.13 3.48 -3.87
N GLN A 695 -6.62 2.35 -3.42
CA GLN A 695 -7.38 1.24 -2.82
C GLN A 695 -6.44 0.39 -1.95
N ASP A 696 -7.01 -0.39 -1.03
CA ASP A 696 -6.27 -1.42 -0.29
C ASP A 696 -5.51 -2.34 -1.28
N SER A 697 -4.28 -2.72 -0.93
CA SER A 697 -3.44 -3.63 -1.72
C SER A 697 -3.06 -4.85 -0.87
N ALA A 698 -2.53 -5.92 -1.49
CA ALA A 698 -2.13 -7.14 -0.78
C ALA A 698 -0.68 -7.52 -1.12
N PHE A 699 0.13 -7.76 -0.10
CA PHE A 699 1.45 -8.38 -0.27
C PHE A 699 1.26 -9.87 -0.59
N SER A 700 1.88 -10.40 -1.66
CA SER A 700 1.93 -11.85 -1.89
C SER A 700 3.35 -12.31 -2.19
N TRP A 701 3.73 -13.46 -1.60
CA TRP A 701 5.05 -14.06 -1.82
C TRP A 701 5.29 -14.49 -3.27
N ALA A 702 4.24 -14.95 -3.95
CA ALA A 702 4.33 -15.39 -5.34
C ALA A 702 4.56 -14.20 -6.31
N ASP A 703 3.83 -13.11 -6.10
CA ASP A 703 3.98 -11.89 -6.90
C ASP A 703 5.27 -11.13 -6.56
N MET A 704 5.74 -11.15 -5.30
CA MET A 704 7.08 -10.66 -4.94
C MET A 704 8.19 -11.38 -5.73
N ALA A 705 8.11 -12.70 -5.83
CA ALA A 705 9.03 -13.50 -6.63
C ALA A 705 8.92 -13.17 -8.13
N LEU A 706 7.68 -13.03 -8.65
CA LEU A 706 7.41 -12.67 -10.04
C LEU A 706 8.02 -11.31 -10.39
N LYS A 707 7.74 -10.24 -9.63
CA LYS A 707 8.20 -8.88 -9.92
C LYS A 707 9.70 -8.68 -9.68
N ASN A 708 10.30 -9.38 -8.72
CA ASN A 708 11.77 -9.46 -8.64
C ASN A 708 12.34 -10.08 -9.92
N ASN A 709 11.77 -11.18 -10.38
CA ASN A 709 12.33 -11.92 -11.51
C ASN A 709 12.03 -11.25 -12.87
N SER A 710 10.89 -10.57 -13.03
CA SER A 710 10.55 -9.82 -14.27
C SER A 710 11.17 -8.42 -14.30
N GLU A 711 10.87 -7.57 -13.32
CA GLU A 711 11.21 -6.15 -13.38
C GLU A 711 12.63 -5.86 -12.89
N LEU A 712 13.07 -6.49 -11.80
CA LEU A 712 14.44 -6.30 -11.30
C LEU A 712 15.44 -7.12 -12.11
N LEU A 713 15.31 -8.45 -12.17
CA LEU A 713 16.31 -9.29 -12.81
C LEU A 713 16.31 -9.18 -14.35
N ASN A 714 15.17 -9.47 -14.99
CA ASN A 714 15.09 -9.59 -16.44
C ASN A 714 14.98 -8.25 -17.19
N ASN A 715 14.52 -7.18 -16.54
CA ASN A 715 14.47 -5.83 -17.12
C ASN A 715 15.62 -4.93 -16.60
N LEU A 716 15.50 -4.36 -15.39
CA LEU A 716 16.40 -3.33 -14.86
C LEU A 716 17.86 -3.79 -14.74
N GLY A 717 18.05 -4.95 -14.11
CA GLY A 717 19.35 -5.60 -13.96
C GLY A 717 19.92 -6.01 -15.31
N ASN A 718 19.14 -6.67 -16.15
CA ASN A 718 19.58 -7.08 -17.49
C ASN A 718 20.11 -5.89 -18.32
N PHE A 719 19.40 -4.76 -18.32
CA PHE A 719 19.86 -3.57 -19.03
C PHE A 719 21.19 -3.04 -18.48
N ILE A 720 21.25 -2.74 -17.19
CA ILE A 720 22.43 -2.11 -16.57
C ILE A 720 23.64 -3.05 -16.61
N ASN A 721 23.44 -4.35 -16.34
CA ASN A 721 24.47 -5.38 -16.44
C ASN A 721 25.02 -5.45 -17.87
N ARG A 722 24.18 -5.41 -18.92
CA ARG A 722 24.62 -5.44 -20.32
C ARG A 722 25.38 -4.17 -20.71
N ALA A 723 24.86 -3.00 -20.35
CA ALA A 723 25.50 -1.71 -20.63
C ALA A 723 26.91 -1.64 -20.04
N GLY A 724 27.06 -1.94 -18.75
CA GLY A 724 28.36 -2.00 -18.08
C GLY A 724 29.27 -3.11 -18.60
N MET A 725 28.73 -4.31 -18.87
CA MET A 725 29.50 -5.43 -19.44
C MET A 725 30.10 -5.07 -20.80
N PHE A 726 29.36 -4.40 -21.68
CA PHE A 726 29.87 -4.07 -23.01
C PHE A 726 31.02 -3.06 -22.95
N VAL A 727 30.94 -2.03 -22.09
CA VAL A 727 32.06 -1.11 -21.81
C VAL A 727 33.29 -1.88 -21.30
N SER A 728 33.12 -2.72 -20.27
CA SER A 728 34.20 -3.49 -19.66
C SER A 728 34.85 -4.50 -20.63
N LYS A 729 34.04 -5.20 -21.43
CA LYS A 729 34.45 -6.34 -22.27
C LYS A 729 34.98 -5.95 -23.65
N PHE A 730 34.48 -4.86 -24.22
CA PHE A 730 34.77 -4.49 -25.62
C PHE A 730 35.57 -3.19 -25.76
N PHE A 731 35.59 -2.34 -24.73
CA PHE A 731 36.23 -1.01 -24.75
C PHE A 731 37.17 -0.80 -23.55
N GLU A 732 37.77 -1.89 -23.05
CA GLU A 732 38.79 -1.88 -21.99
C GLU A 732 38.37 -1.17 -20.68
N GLY A 733 37.06 -1.16 -20.38
CA GLY A 733 36.52 -0.44 -19.23
C GLY A 733 36.44 1.06 -19.41
N ARG A 734 36.52 1.59 -20.63
CA ARG A 734 36.33 3.00 -20.96
C ARG A 734 35.11 3.23 -21.82
N VAL A 735 34.33 4.26 -21.52
CA VAL A 735 33.19 4.66 -22.33
C VAL A 735 33.66 5.02 -23.75
N PRO A 736 33.11 4.40 -24.80
CA PRO A 736 33.52 4.67 -26.18
C PRO A 736 33.03 6.04 -26.70
N GLU A 737 33.54 6.44 -27.86
CA GLU A 737 33.00 7.57 -28.63
C GLU A 737 31.54 7.35 -29.04
N MET A 738 30.78 8.45 -29.11
CA MET A 738 29.32 8.43 -29.28
C MET A 738 28.88 9.30 -30.46
N VAL A 739 28.99 8.74 -31.67
CA VAL A 739 28.51 9.36 -32.92
C VAL A 739 27.01 9.05 -33.07
N LEU A 740 26.16 10.00 -32.64
CA LEU A 740 24.70 9.83 -32.57
C LEU A 740 24.03 9.81 -33.96
N GLN A 741 23.34 8.73 -34.26
CA GLN A 741 22.38 8.58 -35.37
C GLN A 741 20.96 8.93 -34.89
N ASP A 742 20.00 9.09 -35.80
CA ASP A 742 18.64 9.55 -35.42
C ASP A 742 17.88 8.55 -34.51
N GLU A 743 18.18 7.25 -34.56
CA GLU A 743 17.68 6.28 -33.56
C GLU A 743 18.21 6.55 -32.14
N ASP A 744 19.45 7.04 -32.00
CA ASP A 744 20.03 7.40 -30.70
C ASP A 744 19.39 8.66 -30.15
N LYS A 745 19.14 9.65 -31.01
CA LYS A 745 18.45 10.89 -30.63
C LYS A 745 17.02 10.60 -30.17
N ARG A 746 16.31 9.70 -30.84
CA ARG A 746 14.96 9.25 -30.45
C ARG A 746 14.97 8.62 -29.05
N LEU A 747 15.89 7.69 -28.77
CA LEU A 747 16.04 7.13 -27.43
C LEU A 747 16.35 8.22 -26.38
N ILE A 748 17.30 9.11 -26.67
CA ILE A 748 17.65 10.23 -25.76
C ILE A 748 16.43 11.11 -25.48
N ALA A 749 15.56 11.34 -26.47
CA ALA A 749 14.33 12.11 -26.35
C ALA A 749 13.23 11.38 -25.56
N GLN A 750 13.02 10.08 -25.79
CA GLN A 750 12.12 9.22 -25.02
C GLN A 750 12.53 9.16 -23.54
N VAL A 751 13.83 8.98 -23.27
CA VAL A 751 14.39 8.97 -21.90
C VAL A 751 14.26 10.35 -21.23
N CYS A 752 14.42 11.44 -21.97
CA CYS A 752 14.07 12.80 -21.51
C CYS A 752 12.58 12.94 -21.16
N TRP A 753 11.68 12.34 -21.95
CA TRP A 753 10.24 12.41 -21.71
C TRP A 753 9.83 11.62 -20.45
N GLU A 754 10.30 10.38 -20.30
CA GLU A 754 10.07 9.56 -19.10
C GLU A 754 10.67 10.20 -17.83
N LEU A 755 11.86 10.82 -17.92
CA LEU A 755 12.44 11.57 -16.81
C LEU A 755 11.55 12.75 -16.39
N LYS A 756 10.90 13.44 -17.34
CA LYS A 756 9.92 14.50 -17.04
C LYS A 756 8.64 13.94 -16.43
N GLN A 757 8.14 12.79 -16.89
CA GLN A 757 6.99 12.12 -16.27
C GLN A 757 7.30 11.71 -14.82
N TYR A 758 8.45 11.10 -14.58
CA TYR A 758 8.95 10.75 -13.25
C TYR A 758 8.96 11.95 -12.28
N ILE A 759 9.49 13.10 -12.73
CA ILE A 759 9.52 14.36 -11.95
C ILE A 759 8.10 14.88 -11.68
N GLN A 760 7.25 14.96 -12.72
CA GLN A 760 5.87 15.43 -12.60
C GLN A 760 5.01 14.55 -11.68
N LEU A 761 5.26 13.24 -11.66
CA LEU A 761 4.59 12.28 -10.79
C LEU A 761 5.06 12.39 -9.34
N LEU A 762 6.37 12.50 -9.08
CA LEU A 762 6.89 12.62 -7.70
C LEU A 762 6.66 14.00 -7.08
N ASP A 763 6.64 15.09 -7.86
CA ASP A 763 6.22 16.40 -7.36
C ASP A 763 4.78 16.38 -6.81
N LYS A 764 3.94 15.45 -7.29
CA LYS A 764 2.57 15.18 -6.82
C LYS A 764 2.44 13.87 -6.02
N VAL A 765 3.55 13.37 -5.47
CA VAL A 765 3.64 12.21 -4.58
C VAL A 765 3.03 10.90 -5.16
N ARG A 766 3.02 10.74 -6.49
CA ARG A 766 2.58 9.54 -7.21
C ARG A 766 3.69 8.49 -7.27
N ILE A 767 4.15 8.10 -6.08
CA ILE A 767 5.31 7.25 -5.84
C ILE A 767 5.23 5.93 -6.60
N ARG A 768 4.07 5.28 -6.63
CA ARG A 768 3.88 3.99 -7.31
C ARG A 768 4.05 4.09 -8.82
N ASP A 769 3.49 5.16 -9.41
CA ASP A 769 3.43 5.29 -10.86
C ASP A 769 4.75 5.90 -11.41
N ALA A 770 5.45 6.75 -10.66
CA ALA A 770 6.81 7.18 -10.98
C ALA A 770 7.83 6.01 -11.02
N LEU A 771 7.64 4.96 -10.22
CA LEU A 771 8.47 3.74 -10.31
C LEU A 771 8.35 3.06 -11.68
N LYS A 772 7.22 3.21 -12.39
CA LYS A 772 7.03 2.65 -13.72
C LYS A 772 7.93 3.35 -14.74
N CYS A 773 8.08 4.67 -14.68
CA CYS A 773 8.97 5.43 -15.56
C CYS A 773 10.42 4.91 -15.53
N ILE A 774 10.93 4.53 -14.35
CA ILE A 774 12.25 3.90 -14.18
C ILE A 774 12.32 2.56 -14.94
N LEU A 775 11.26 1.74 -14.82
CA LEU A 775 11.17 0.45 -15.49
C LEU A 775 10.96 0.59 -17.01
N ASN A 776 10.24 1.62 -17.48
CA ASN A 776 10.02 1.97 -18.88
C ASN A 776 11.34 2.36 -19.57
N ILE A 777 12.11 3.30 -18.98
CA ILE A 777 13.46 3.67 -19.45
C ILE A 777 14.35 2.44 -19.62
N SER A 778 14.27 1.48 -18.71
CA SER A 778 14.99 0.21 -18.81
C SER A 778 14.46 -0.72 -19.91
N ARG A 779 13.15 -0.72 -20.23
CA ARG A 779 12.60 -1.50 -21.36
C ARG A 779 13.05 -0.88 -22.70
N HIS A 780 12.96 0.43 -22.87
CA HIS A 780 13.50 1.13 -24.04
C HIS A 780 15.01 0.84 -24.20
N GLY A 781 15.78 0.91 -23.12
CA GLY A 781 17.21 0.59 -23.12
C GLY A 781 17.50 -0.87 -23.52
N ASN A 782 16.73 -1.83 -23.00
CA ASN A 782 16.82 -3.24 -23.39
C ASN A 782 16.49 -3.44 -24.88
N GLN A 783 15.41 -2.83 -25.37
CA GLN A 783 14.96 -2.89 -26.77
C GLN A 783 16.01 -2.28 -27.72
N TYR A 784 16.51 -1.09 -27.42
CA TYR A 784 17.56 -0.41 -28.17
C TYR A 784 18.84 -1.26 -28.28
N ILE A 785 19.34 -1.79 -27.15
CA ILE A 785 20.46 -2.74 -27.15
C ILE A 785 20.13 -3.97 -28.00
N GLN A 786 18.90 -4.48 -27.93
CA GLN A 786 18.50 -5.72 -28.59
C GLN A 786 18.36 -5.59 -30.11
N VAL A 787 17.85 -4.46 -30.61
CA VAL A 787 17.75 -4.16 -32.04
C VAL A 787 19.12 -3.84 -32.64
N ASN A 788 19.99 -3.15 -31.89
CA ASN A 788 21.31 -2.77 -32.42
C ASN A 788 22.40 -3.86 -32.33
N GLU A 789 22.19 -4.92 -31.55
CA GLU A 789 23.10 -6.05 -31.40
C GLU A 789 24.61 -5.71 -31.29
N PRO A 790 25.05 -4.79 -30.39
CA PRO A 790 26.43 -4.32 -30.31
C PRO A 790 27.45 -5.45 -30.11
N TRP A 791 27.07 -6.55 -29.43
CA TRP A 791 27.92 -7.74 -29.26
C TRP A 791 28.16 -8.56 -30.54
N LYS A 792 27.39 -8.29 -31.61
CA LYS A 792 27.68 -8.74 -32.99
C LYS A 792 28.44 -7.65 -33.75
N LYS A 793 27.92 -6.42 -33.79
CA LYS A 793 28.49 -5.29 -34.57
C LYS A 793 29.95 -4.99 -34.19
N ILE A 794 30.35 -5.18 -32.92
CA ILE A 794 31.76 -5.04 -32.49
C ILE A 794 32.76 -5.96 -33.21
N LYS A 795 32.28 -6.98 -33.95
CA LYS A 795 33.09 -7.92 -34.75
C LYS A 795 33.03 -7.64 -36.27
N GLY A 796 32.31 -6.60 -36.67
CA GLY A 796 32.16 -6.19 -38.08
C GLY A 796 33.27 -5.24 -38.54
N GLY A 797 32.96 -4.45 -39.57
CA GLY A 797 33.84 -3.39 -40.08
C GLY A 797 33.93 -2.20 -39.12
N ASP A 798 34.74 -1.19 -39.45
CA ASP A 798 34.94 -0.04 -38.55
C ASP A 798 33.66 0.79 -38.34
N ASP A 799 32.75 0.84 -39.31
CA ASP A 799 31.41 1.44 -39.16
C ASP A 799 30.54 0.66 -38.15
N ASP A 800 30.53 -0.68 -38.21
CA ASP A 800 29.83 -1.51 -37.23
C ASP A 800 30.44 -1.37 -35.82
N ARG A 801 31.77 -1.25 -35.74
CA ARG A 801 32.50 -1.05 -34.47
C ARG A 801 32.22 0.33 -33.89
N GLN A 802 32.13 1.38 -34.71
CA GLN A 802 31.69 2.71 -34.30
C GLN A 802 30.23 2.67 -33.81
N ARG A 803 29.32 2.00 -34.54
CA ARG A 803 27.92 1.84 -34.12
C ARG A 803 27.81 1.09 -32.79
N ALA A 804 28.56 0.00 -32.61
CA ALA A 804 28.64 -0.73 -31.35
C ALA A 804 29.19 0.15 -30.20
N GLY A 805 30.12 1.06 -30.52
CA GLY A 805 30.60 2.13 -29.64
C GLY A 805 29.46 3.04 -29.19
N THR A 806 28.82 3.76 -30.10
CA THR A 806 27.72 4.68 -29.77
C THR A 806 26.63 4.00 -28.93
N VAL A 807 26.18 2.81 -29.35
CA VAL A 807 25.13 2.04 -28.65
C VAL A 807 25.54 1.72 -27.22
N THR A 808 26.81 1.35 -27.00
CA THR A 808 27.35 1.04 -25.68
C THR A 808 27.48 2.31 -24.81
N GLY A 809 27.98 3.41 -25.38
CA GLY A 809 28.15 4.68 -24.68
C GLY A 809 26.82 5.35 -24.28
N VAL A 810 25.83 5.35 -25.17
CA VAL A 810 24.47 5.83 -24.86
C VAL A 810 23.83 4.95 -23.79
N SER A 811 23.92 3.63 -23.92
CA SER A 811 23.35 2.69 -22.94
C SER A 811 23.92 2.86 -21.53
N VAL A 812 25.23 3.04 -21.38
CA VAL A 812 25.84 3.22 -20.05
C VAL A 812 25.51 4.60 -19.44
N ASN A 813 25.26 5.62 -20.26
CA ASN A 813 24.72 6.89 -19.80
C ASN A 813 23.26 6.76 -19.30
N VAL A 814 22.41 5.99 -19.98
CA VAL A 814 21.05 5.70 -19.49
C VAL A 814 21.10 4.88 -18.19
N ALA A 815 22.04 3.94 -18.05
CA ALA A 815 22.27 3.21 -16.80
C ALA A 815 22.70 4.14 -15.64
N CYS A 816 23.52 5.17 -15.93
CA CYS A 816 23.90 6.19 -14.95
C CYS A 816 22.68 7.04 -14.53
N LEU A 817 21.82 7.47 -15.46
CA LEU A 817 20.55 8.13 -15.16
C LEU A 817 19.66 7.26 -14.26
N LEU A 818 19.47 5.99 -14.62
CA LEU A 818 18.66 5.05 -13.84
C LEU A 818 19.16 4.94 -12.40
N SER A 819 20.47 4.98 -12.15
CA SER A 819 21.01 5.00 -10.78
C SER A 819 20.52 6.19 -9.94
N ALA A 820 20.35 7.36 -10.55
CA ALA A 820 19.86 8.57 -9.88
C ALA A 820 18.35 8.50 -9.60
N MET A 821 17.57 8.08 -10.60
CA MET A 821 16.12 7.91 -10.45
C MET A 821 15.76 6.80 -9.46
N LEU A 822 16.62 5.78 -9.33
CA LEU A 822 16.41 4.67 -8.41
C LEU A 822 16.76 5.00 -6.95
N GLU A 823 17.54 6.04 -6.65
CA GLU A 823 17.99 6.33 -5.28
C GLU A 823 16.84 6.48 -4.26
N PRO A 824 15.70 7.14 -4.56
CA PRO A 824 14.57 7.18 -3.65
C PRO A 824 13.99 5.80 -3.33
N TYR A 825 14.07 4.85 -4.26
CA TYR A 825 13.42 3.54 -4.19
C TYR A 825 14.34 2.46 -3.65
N MET A 826 15.53 2.30 -4.22
CA MET A 826 16.53 1.25 -3.89
C MET A 826 17.90 1.91 -3.69
N PRO A 827 18.14 2.59 -2.56
CA PRO A 827 19.34 3.41 -2.35
C PRO A 827 20.67 2.63 -2.31
N THR A 828 20.68 1.37 -1.86
CA THR A 828 21.92 0.54 -1.90
C THR A 828 22.23 0.11 -3.33
N VAL A 829 21.23 -0.28 -4.12
CA VAL A 829 21.40 -0.66 -5.53
C VAL A 829 21.78 0.56 -6.38
N SER A 830 21.15 1.72 -6.13
CA SER A 830 21.53 3.01 -6.72
C SER A 830 23.02 3.30 -6.52
N GLN A 831 23.50 3.21 -5.27
CA GLN A 831 24.92 3.42 -4.99
C GLN A 831 25.80 2.36 -5.65
N THR A 832 25.40 1.09 -5.61
CA THR A 832 26.12 -0.02 -6.26
C THR A 832 26.30 0.22 -7.76
N ILE A 833 25.29 0.74 -8.45
CA ILE A 833 25.39 1.11 -9.88
C ILE A 833 26.41 2.24 -10.06
N ARG A 834 26.34 3.30 -9.24
CA ARG A 834 27.29 4.42 -9.31
C ARG A 834 28.73 4.00 -9.07
N ASP A 835 28.96 3.10 -8.11
CA ASP A 835 30.29 2.57 -7.79
C ASP A 835 30.83 1.71 -8.95
N GLN A 836 29.99 0.84 -9.54
CA GLN A 836 30.35 0.03 -10.72
C GLN A 836 30.65 0.90 -11.96
N LEU A 837 29.97 2.04 -12.13
CA LEU A 837 30.19 2.96 -13.24
C LEU A 837 31.23 4.06 -12.95
N GLN A 838 31.78 4.13 -11.74
CA GLN A 838 32.57 5.26 -11.23
C GLN A 838 31.92 6.62 -11.54
N ALA A 839 30.60 6.71 -11.34
CA ALA A 839 29.80 7.86 -11.74
C ALA A 839 30.22 9.14 -10.95
N PRO A 840 30.30 10.32 -11.60
CA PRO A 840 30.63 11.56 -10.91
C PRO A 840 29.70 11.87 -9.75
N ALA A 841 30.24 12.19 -8.56
CA ALA A 841 29.49 12.32 -7.30
C ALA A 841 28.35 13.37 -7.27
N HIS A 842 28.25 14.25 -8.28
CA HIS A 842 27.17 15.22 -8.44
C HIS A 842 26.18 14.88 -9.58
N CYS A 843 26.34 13.74 -10.28
CA CYS A 843 25.49 13.39 -11.42
C CYS A 843 24.00 13.30 -11.04
N SER A 844 23.67 12.63 -9.94
CA SER A 844 22.27 12.43 -9.51
C SER A 844 21.58 13.75 -9.16
N SER A 845 22.30 14.68 -8.51
CA SER A 845 21.79 16.02 -8.21
C SER A 845 21.71 16.93 -9.44
N ALA A 846 22.64 16.83 -10.39
CA ALA A 846 22.60 17.63 -11.62
C ALA A 846 21.45 17.21 -12.55
N THR A 847 21.19 15.91 -12.66
CA THR A 847 20.16 15.35 -13.55
C THR A 847 18.73 15.49 -13.00
N LEU A 848 18.55 15.47 -11.67
CA LEU A 848 17.22 15.66 -11.03
C LEU A 848 16.99 17.09 -10.50
N GLY A 849 18.03 17.86 -10.21
CA GLY A 849 17.93 19.26 -9.75
C GLY A 849 17.56 20.26 -10.85
N THR A 850 17.27 19.80 -12.07
CA THR A 850 16.83 20.60 -13.21
C THR A 850 15.50 20.07 -13.77
N ASP A 851 14.89 20.77 -14.74
CA ASP A 851 13.55 20.45 -15.27
C ASP A 851 13.50 19.24 -16.24
N GLY A 852 14.19 18.15 -15.88
CA GLY A 852 14.14 16.86 -16.56
C GLY A 852 14.95 16.79 -17.86
N GLY A 853 16.26 17.04 -17.78
CA GLY A 853 17.20 16.83 -18.88
C GLY A 853 18.05 15.57 -18.70
N PHE A 854 17.99 14.63 -19.64
CA PHE A 854 18.96 13.53 -19.70
C PHE A 854 20.29 14.05 -20.27
N LEU A 855 21.34 14.00 -19.44
CA LEU A 855 22.67 14.52 -19.75
C LEU A 855 23.65 13.39 -20.12
N CYS A 856 24.64 13.68 -20.96
CA CYS A 856 25.84 12.85 -21.04
C CYS A 856 26.65 13.02 -19.74
N THR A 857 26.47 12.08 -18.81
CA THR A 857 27.09 12.07 -17.47
C THR A 857 28.43 11.32 -17.47
N LEU A 858 28.61 10.38 -18.39
CA LEU A 858 29.82 9.61 -18.61
C LEU A 858 30.31 9.89 -20.04
N SER A 859 31.29 10.78 -20.20
CA SER A 859 31.86 11.15 -21.50
C SER A 859 32.69 10.02 -22.11
N ALA A 860 32.99 10.11 -23.40
CA ALA A 860 33.99 9.25 -24.02
C ALA A 860 35.33 9.28 -23.23
N GLY A 861 36.01 8.14 -23.15
CA GLY A 861 37.24 7.94 -22.38
C GLY A 861 37.05 7.73 -20.87
N HIS A 862 35.87 8.02 -20.30
CA HIS A 862 35.56 7.85 -18.87
C HIS A 862 35.79 6.39 -18.43
N PRO A 863 36.60 6.11 -17.38
CA PRO A 863 36.80 4.77 -16.87
C PRO A 863 35.62 4.32 -15.98
N ILE A 864 35.16 3.09 -16.15
CA ILE A 864 34.22 2.43 -15.23
C ILE A 864 34.93 1.46 -14.29
N GLY A 865 34.24 1.04 -13.22
CA GLY A 865 34.72 0.04 -12.28
C GLY A 865 34.48 -1.40 -12.74
N THR A 866 34.60 -2.34 -11.82
CA THR A 866 34.28 -3.76 -12.06
C THR A 866 32.77 -3.96 -11.96
N VAL A 867 32.16 -4.40 -13.06
CA VAL A 867 30.71 -4.64 -13.14
C VAL A 867 30.31 -6.01 -12.57
N SER A 868 29.15 -6.09 -11.92
CA SER A 868 28.65 -7.31 -11.28
C SER A 868 27.12 -7.37 -11.23
N PRO A 869 26.48 -8.56 -11.30
CA PRO A 869 25.03 -8.69 -11.34
C PRO A 869 24.32 -8.05 -10.14
N LEU A 870 23.53 -7.01 -10.39
CA LEU A 870 22.84 -6.21 -9.36
C LEU A 870 21.79 -6.99 -8.54
N PHE A 871 21.16 -7.99 -9.14
CA PHE A 871 20.03 -8.72 -8.54
C PHE A 871 20.24 -10.22 -8.61
N GLN A 872 19.64 -10.92 -7.65
CA GLN A 872 19.56 -12.39 -7.62
C GLN A 872 18.12 -12.83 -7.92
N LYS A 873 17.98 -14.03 -8.48
CA LYS A 873 16.67 -14.67 -8.71
C LYS A 873 16.09 -15.11 -7.36
N LEU A 874 14.82 -14.78 -7.12
CA LEU A 874 14.06 -15.37 -6.02
C LEU A 874 13.54 -16.73 -6.48
N GLU A 875 13.97 -17.79 -5.79
CA GLU A 875 13.67 -19.18 -6.14
C GLU A 875 12.40 -19.69 -5.45
N SER A 876 11.59 -20.48 -6.17
CA SER A 876 10.30 -20.96 -5.67
C SER A 876 10.41 -21.77 -4.37
N GLU A 877 11.48 -22.56 -4.20
CA GLU A 877 11.75 -23.31 -2.96
C GLU A 877 11.98 -22.37 -1.75
N GLN A 878 12.67 -21.23 -1.95
CA GLN A 878 12.87 -20.22 -0.91
C GLN A 878 11.56 -19.49 -0.59
N ILE A 879 10.80 -19.15 -1.63
CA ILE A 879 9.58 -18.34 -1.52
C ILE A 879 8.45 -19.11 -0.84
N GLU A 880 8.24 -20.39 -1.15
CA GLU A 880 7.27 -21.22 -0.43
C GLU A 880 7.69 -21.50 1.02
N ALA A 881 8.98 -21.63 1.30
CA ALA A 881 9.47 -21.76 2.68
C ALA A 881 9.21 -20.48 3.52
N LEU A 882 9.40 -19.30 2.92
CA LEU A 882 9.09 -18.02 3.57
C LEU A 882 7.58 -17.81 3.70
N LYS A 883 6.79 -18.11 2.65
CA LYS A 883 5.32 -18.07 2.69
C LYS A 883 4.76 -18.92 3.82
N LYS A 884 5.26 -20.15 3.99
CA LYS A 884 4.91 -21.03 5.11
C LYS A 884 5.35 -20.46 6.46
N ARG A 885 6.55 -19.88 6.58
CA ARG A 885 7.05 -19.28 7.84
C ARG A 885 6.16 -18.14 8.35
N PHE A 886 5.55 -17.36 7.45
CA PHE A 886 4.77 -16.16 7.80
C PHE A 886 3.25 -16.31 7.53
N GLY A 887 2.76 -17.50 7.19
CA GLY A 887 1.35 -17.78 6.90
C GLY A 887 0.46 -17.96 8.14
N GLY A 888 1.03 -17.94 9.35
CA GLY A 888 0.38 -18.39 10.58
C GLY A 888 0.54 -19.90 10.81
N GLN A 889 0.32 -20.33 12.07
CA GLN A 889 0.62 -21.69 12.56
C GLN A 889 2.09 -22.13 12.36
N GLN A 890 2.98 -21.56 13.18
CA GLN A 890 4.09 -22.40 13.66
C GLN A 890 3.55 -23.40 14.70
N PRO A 891 4.12 -24.62 14.82
CA PRO A 891 3.83 -25.49 15.95
C PRO A 891 4.18 -24.78 17.26
N LYS A 892 3.54 -25.19 18.37
CA LYS A 892 4.18 -24.98 19.68
C LYS A 892 5.43 -25.86 19.71
N ASP A 893 6.58 -25.32 20.06
CA ASP A 893 7.71 -26.15 20.46
C ASP A 893 7.29 -26.96 21.69
N GLU A 894 7.41 -28.29 21.58
CA GLU A 894 7.06 -29.22 22.65
C GLU A 894 8.10 -29.16 23.78
N THR A 895 7.96 -28.15 24.64
CA THR A 895 8.52 -28.20 25.99
C THR A 895 7.90 -29.40 26.71
N PRO A 896 8.67 -30.42 27.12
CA PRO A 896 8.10 -31.59 27.75
C PRO A 896 7.44 -31.22 29.07
N ALA A 897 6.12 -31.47 29.17
CA ALA A 897 5.37 -31.23 30.39
C ALA A 897 5.75 -32.26 31.45
N GLY A 898 6.73 -31.94 32.29
CA GLY A 898 7.08 -32.73 33.46
C GLY A 898 5.98 -32.64 34.52
N GLU A 899 5.20 -33.71 34.67
CA GLU A 899 4.24 -33.83 35.76
C GLU A 899 4.95 -33.87 37.12
N VAL A 900 4.53 -33.03 38.07
CA VAL A 900 4.83 -33.19 39.50
C VAL A 900 3.54 -32.91 40.29
N PRO A 901 3.03 -33.89 41.08
CA PRO A 901 1.79 -33.71 41.84
C PRO A 901 1.99 -32.83 43.08
N SER A 902 0.89 -32.29 43.60
CA SER A 902 0.87 -31.36 44.72
C SER A 902 1.07 -32.03 46.09
N SER A 903 1.93 -31.46 46.95
CA SER A 903 1.71 -31.46 48.41
C SER A 903 2.57 -30.44 49.19
N MET A 904 1.87 -29.49 49.81
CA MET A 904 2.01 -29.06 51.21
C MET A 904 3.36 -28.63 51.85
N VAL A 905 3.33 -27.37 52.33
CA VAL A 905 3.64 -26.94 53.72
C VAL A 905 5.09 -26.57 54.11
N ASN A 906 5.28 -25.25 54.22
CA ASN A 906 5.96 -24.48 55.29
C ASN A 906 7.46 -24.65 55.67
N SER A 907 8.13 -23.48 55.55
CA SER A 907 8.81 -22.71 56.63
C SER A 907 10.32 -22.84 56.94
N ALA A 908 10.81 -21.72 57.50
CA ALA A 908 12.04 -21.51 58.27
C ALA A 908 13.43 -21.62 57.58
N GLN A 909 14.04 -20.46 57.34
CA GLN A 909 15.49 -20.29 57.58
C GLN A 909 15.74 -20.21 59.10
N PRO A 910 16.95 -20.57 59.60
CA PRO A 910 17.96 -19.51 59.78
C PRO A 910 19.43 -19.89 59.46
N LYS A 911 20.24 -18.83 59.32
CA LYS A 911 21.70 -18.71 59.10
C LYS A 911 22.56 -18.95 60.37
N PRO A 912 23.92 -18.89 60.30
CA PRO A 912 24.85 -19.07 59.16
C PRO A 912 25.82 -20.26 59.49
N PRO A 913 27.15 -20.17 59.83
CA PRO A 913 28.20 -19.12 59.83
C PRO A 913 29.37 -19.36 58.81
N ALA A 914 30.32 -18.40 58.79
CA ALA A 914 31.78 -18.48 58.53
C ALA A 914 32.41 -19.65 57.70
N ALA A 915 33.36 -19.42 56.78
CA ALA A 915 34.07 -18.21 56.30
C ALA A 915 34.95 -18.52 55.05
N VAL A 916 35.79 -17.55 54.63
CA VAL A 916 36.93 -17.63 53.69
C VAL A 916 36.65 -17.56 52.18
N GLU A 917 36.86 -16.36 51.64
CA GLU A 917 37.54 -16.12 50.35
C GLU A 917 39.04 -15.84 50.63
N PRO A 918 39.99 -15.82 49.65
CA PRO A 918 39.79 -15.66 48.20
C PRO A 918 40.69 -16.49 47.23
N THR A 919 40.59 -16.15 45.94
CA THR A 919 41.60 -16.22 44.84
C THR A 919 41.89 -17.51 44.01
N VAL A 920 41.44 -17.46 42.74
CA VAL A 920 42.28 -17.51 41.49
C VAL A 920 42.49 -18.84 40.69
N ASN A 921 41.72 -18.93 39.59
CA ASN A 921 42.06 -19.30 38.18
C ASN A 921 42.09 -20.74 37.59
N ALA A 922 41.73 -20.73 36.29
CA ALA A 922 41.90 -21.73 35.20
C ALA A 922 40.93 -22.94 35.15
N SER A 923 40.46 -23.42 33.99
CA SER A 923 40.74 -23.07 32.57
C SER A 923 39.54 -23.24 31.62
N VAL A 924 39.54 -22.53 30.50
CA VAL A 924 38.56 -22.65 29.38
C VAL A 924 38.94 -23.78 28.43
N SER A 925 37.96 -24.45 27.81
CA SER A 925 38.17 -25.46 26.76
C SER A 925 38.61 -24.84 25.43
N SER A 926 39.88 -25.01 25.06
CA SER A 926 40.42 -24.60 23.75
C SER A 926 40.18 -25.66 22.66
N ALA A 927 40.03 -25.22 21.40
CA ALA A 927 40.12 -26.09 20.23
C ALA A 927 41.52 -26.74 20.13
N ASP A 928 41.61 -27.90 19.46
CA ASP A 928 42.86 -28.64 19.22
C ASP A 928 43.34 -28.40 17.77
N PRO A 929 44.34 -27.53 17.55
CA PRO A 929 44.71 -27.10 16.20
C PRO A 929 45.37 -28.21 15.38
N GLU A 930 46.14 -29.10 16.01
CA GLU A 930 46.87 -30.14 15.30
C GLU A 930 45.95 -31.31 14.94
N ARG A 931 44.99 -31.65 15.81
CA ARG A 931 43.91 -32.59 15.47
C ARG A 931 42.99 -32.05 14.38
N ALA A 932 42.61 -30.76 14.43
CA ALA A 932 41.83 -30.14 13.37
C ALA A 932 42.57 -30.20 12.01
N LYS A 933 43.87 -29.91 12.00
CA LYS A 933 44.74 -30.00 10.81
C LYS A 933 44.87 -31.42 10.26
N GLN A 934 44.98 -32.44 11.11
CA GLN A 934 44.99 -33.85 10.70
C GLN A 934 43.63 -34.28 10.11
N LEU A 935 42.52 -33.89 10.75
CA LEU A 935 41.17 -34.16 10.25
C LEU A 935 40.89 -33.45 8.92
N ALA A 936 41.39 -32.22 8.73
CA ALA A 936 41.28 -31.49 7.46
C ALA A 936 42.01 -32.21 6.31
N ALA A 937 43.19 -32.80 6.56
CA ALA A 937 43.90 -33.63 5.59
C ALA A 937 43.11 -34.91 5.23
N ALA A 938 42.58 -35.62 6.23
CA ALA A 938 41.75 -36.81 6.01
C ALA A 938 40.45 -36.50 5.24
N VAL A 939 39.81 -35.35 5.50
CA VAL A 939 38.65 -34.87 4.75
C VAL A 939 39.00 -34.57 3.28
N ALA A 940 40.20 -34.06 3.00
CA ALA A 940 40.65 -33.82 1.63
C ALA A 940 40.88 -35.14 0.88
N GLU A 941 41.68 -36.06 1.44
CA GLU A 941 41.99 -37.37 0.84
C GLU A 941 40.72 -38.20 0.58
N GLN A 942 39.84 -38.33 1.58
CA GLN A 942 38.56 -39.02 1.42
C GLN A 942 37.64 -38.31 0.41
N GLY A 943 37.75 -36.98 0.29
CA GLY A 943 37.08 -36.19 -0.73
C GLY A 943 37.55 -36.54 -2.15
N ASP A 944 38.86 -36.68 -2.36
CA ASP A 944 39.43 -37.08 -3.64
C ASP A 944 39.16 -38.54 -4.00
N LYS A 945 39.16 -39.44 -3.03
CA LYS A 945 38.70 -40.83 -3.22
C LYS A 945 37.25 -40.89 -3.72
N VAL A 946 36.36 -40.08 -3.13
CA VAL A 946 34.96 -39.94 -3.59
C VAL A 946 34.86 -39.29 -4.98
N ARG A 947 35.75 -38.35 -5.34
CA ARG A 947 35.81 -37.76 -6.69
C ARG A 947 36.26 -38.80 -7.73
N ALA A 948 37.30 -39.59 -7.44
CA ALA A 948 37.82 -40.64 -8.31
C ALA A 948 36.79 -41.76 -8.57
N LEU A 949 36.12 -42.26 -7.52
CA LEU A 949 35.08 -43.28 -7.68
C LEU A 949 33.89 -42.80 -8.53
N LYS A 950 33.55 -41.51 -8.44
CA LYS A 950 32.51 -40.88 -9.28
C LYS A 950 32.96 -40.72 -10.74
N SER A 951 34.20 -40.32 -11.01
CA SER A 951 34.70 -40.20 -12.40
C SER A 951 34.86 -41.58 -13.08
N GLN A 952 35.25 -42.60 -12.32
CA GLN A 952 35.32 -44.00 -12.76
C GLN A 952 33.94 -44.69 -12.90
N LYS A 953 32.84 -44.01 -12.57
CA LYS A 953 31.47 -44.55 -12.57
C LYS A 953 31.33 -45.85 -11.73
N ALA A 954 32.02 -45.93 -10.60
CA ALA A 954 31.91 -47.05 -9.66
C ALA A 954 30.47 -47.23 -9.15
N GLU A 955 30.16 -48.39 -8.56
CA GLU A 955 28.81 -48.65 -8.09
C GLU A 955 28.31 -47.60 -7.08
N LYS A 956 27.01 -47.30 -7.17
CA LYS A 956 26.33 -46.33 -6.31
C LYS A 956 26.35 -46.76 -4.83
N SER A 957 26.39 -48.07 -4.56
CA SER A 957 26.63 -48.68 -3.24
C SER A 957 27.96 -48.18 -2.63
N VAL A 958 29.07 -48.45 -3.32
CA VAL A 958 30.44 -48.08 -2.95
C VAL A 958 30.60 -46.57 -2.80
N ILE A 959 30.12 -45.79 -3.77
CA ILE A 959 30.17 -44.32 -3.72
C ILE A 959 29.40 -43.78 -2.50
N THR A 960 28.28 -44.41 -2.11
CA THR A 960 27.49 -43.96 -0.95
C THR A 960 28.22 -44.24 0.37
N ALA A 961 28.84 -45.41 0.52
CA ALA A 961 29.62 -45.75 1.71
C ALA A 961 30.80 -44.78 1.94
N GLU A 962 31.56 -44.48 0.88
CA GLU A 962 32.71 -43.56 0.95
C GLU A 962 32.28 -42.09 1.16
N VAL A 963 31.07 -41.72 0.71
CA VAL A 963 30.45 -40.41 1.02
C VAL A 963 30.00 -40.33 2.49
N THR A 964 29.48 -41.40 3.09
CA THR A 964 29.12 -41.42 4.52
C THR A 964 30.35 -41.15 5.39
N LYS A 965 31.45 -41.87 5.13
CA LYS A 965 32.73 -41.67 5.84
C LYS A 965 33.29 -40.25 5.70
N LEU A 966 33.08 -39.60 4.54
CA LEU A 966 33.45 -38.20 4.32
C LEU A 966 32.62 -37.22 5.16
N LEU A 967 31.36 -37.54 5.43
CA LEU A 967 30.47 -36.71 6.28
C LEU A 967 30.82 -36.86 7.77
N GLU A 968 31.18 -38.06 8.21
CA GLU A 968 31.64 -38.32 9.59
C GLU A 968 32.95 -37.57 9.89
N LEU A 969 33.97 -37.68 9.03
CA LEU A 969 35.22 -36.93 9.16
C LEU A 969 35.01 -35.41 9.18
N LYS A 970 34.03 -34.88 8.43
CA LYS A 970 33.65 -33.47 8.48
C LYS A 970 32.94 -33.08 9.78
N LYS A 971 32.17 -33.99 10.38
CA LYS A 971 31.54 -33.77 11.69
C LYS A 971 32.60 -33.73 12.80
N GLU A 972 33.57 -34.63 12.76
CA GLU A 972 34.71 -34.62 13.69
C GLU A 972 35.57 -33.36 13.53
N LEU A 973 35.85 -32.93 12.29
CA LEU A 973 36.55 -31.67 12.02
C LEU A 973 35.82 -30.46 12.61
N ALA A 974 34.49 -30.35 12.41
CA ALA A 974 33.70 -29.26 12.97
C ALA A 974 33.81 -29.22 14.50
N VAL A 975 33.74 -30.37 15.18
CA VAL A 975 33.93 -30.46 16.64
C VAL A 975 35.35 -30.06 17.06
N ALA A 976 36.38 -30.50 16.35
CA ALA A 976 37.77 -30.14 16.63
C ALA A 976 38.05 -28.63 16.41
N GLU A 977 37.36 -28.00 15.47
CA GLU A 977 37.39 -26.55 15.23
C GLU A 977 36.46 -25.73 16.16
N GLY A 978 35.74 -26.37 17.10
CA GLY A 978 34.81 -25.70 18.01
C GLY A 978 33.51 -25.19 17.36
N LYS A 979 33.12 -25.74 16.20
CA LYS A 979 31.91 -25.37 15.44
C LYS A 979 30.77 -26.35 15.72
N ASN A 980 29.56 -25.83 15.90
CA ASN A 980 28.39 -26.63 16.27
C ASN A 980 27.93 -27.55 15.10
N PRO A 981 27.88 -28.89 15.24
CA PRO A 981 27.84 -29.80 14.10
C PRO A 981 26.41 -30.24 13.69
N GLU A 982 25.60 -29.33 13.16
CA GLU A 982 24.30 -29.66 12.55
C GLU A 982 24.41 -29.97 11.04
N PRO A 983 23.75 -31.05 10.53
CA PRO A 983 23.75 -31.37 9.11
C PRO A 983 22.61 -30.68 8.35
N SER A 984 22.92 -30.14 7.16
CA SER A 984 21.92 -29.58 6.24
C SER A 984 20.87 -30.61 5.78
N PRO A 985 19.58 -30.24 5.62
CA PRO A 985 18.50 -31.18 5.32
C PRO A 985 18.66 -31.87 3.96
N GLN A 986 18.33 -33.16 3.90
CA GLN A 986 18.45 -33.98 2.69
C GLN A 986 17.36 -33.65 1.67
N LYS A 987 17.73 -33.55 0.39
CA LYS A 987 16.76 -33.41 -0.70
C LYS A 987 15.89 -34.67 -0.84
N GLY A 988 14.58 -34.50 -0.66
CA GLY A 988 13.60 -35.55 -0.95
C GLY A 988 13.65 -36.00 -2.41
N LYS A 989 13.48 -37.30 -2.65
CA LYS A 989 13.41 -37.85 -4.01
C LYS A 989 12.02 -37.59 -4.60
N LYS A 990 11.97 -37.23 -5.88
CA LYS A 990 10.74 -37.35 -6.67
C LYS A 990 10.26 -38.81 -6.68
N LYS A 991 8.95 -38.99 -6.57
CA LYS A 991 8.21 -39.97 -7.38
C LYS A 991 7.49 -39.20 -8.48
#